data_AF-A0A2Z5JUK1-F1
#
_entry.id   AF-A0A2Z5JUK1-F1
#
_cell.length_a   1.000
_cell.length_b   1.000
_cell.length_c   1.000
_cell.angle_alpha   90.00
_cell.angle_beta   90.00
_cell.angle_gamma   90.00
#
_symmetry.space_group_name_H-M   'P 1'
#
loop_
_entity.id
_entity.type
_entity.pdbx_description
1 polymer ?
#
loop_
_entity_poly.entity_id
_entity_poly.type
_entity_poly.pdbx_seq_one_letter_code
_entity_poly.pdbx_strand_id
1 'polypeptide(L)'
;MWDDAFPSFLIGLREGLEAGLIVSVLVATLVRADAKSRLPQVWTGVLAAIALSLSFGAVLTFTAASLSTTAQEAFGGTLSIVAVAFVTAMVFWMRRSARNLAGEIKEKVTEALAMGAGVLVLTSFLAVGREGLETALFLWTTARAANESAGPLTGAGVGLVLAAGLCWGLYRRVLRINLTRFFTVTGAVLVVIAAGVLGYGLRDLQEGGVLPGGTAYAFDLSGSMDAGSWYSTLLQGVLNLTPTMTWLQVAGYAGYLAVVMTLFVRGVSGVRTARGAGAAGGAGVAPDGRAVAAGPVPAEPVEAAARSAAVRLRDLLRPRAAAPQAEAGAPVPRPSDASGEGEAAAPLQPSTPPRPPARRRPAWLVPVAVVVVPAVLAGLVVALARPKPSGGETVAVSETDCGQGFTAPRPGRQTFQMRNTGDKTSEVYLIDPATHAVYGEIEGLAPGTTRDLVATVAGGSYAWRCVPTDGKAVTSKAVRVAGAAGSTAVVPVSERDLAAPLKAYRAYVDRGLATLVRQTRKLDDDIRSGHLGTARADWLTAHRTYASLGAAYGTFADFDQKINGRPDGLPGGVRDKDFTGFHRVEYGLWHGQSAAQLKGPAQQLADNAEGLWKAFPHQDFDPSDLPLRAHEILENTLQFELTGDTDQGSGTGLATADANLAGTRELLTVLRPLLTSRAPRLLPTVDADIARLQALLDSEHRAGRWTPVARLDRTAKARIDGATGQLLEDLSPVPDLLEIRKSA
;
A
#
# COMPACT_ATOMS: atom_id res chain seq x y z
N MET A 1 2.00 2.12 -3.54
CA MET A 1 2.54 1.21 -2.49
C MET A 1 1.44 0.50 -1.69
N TRP A 2 0.39 1.20 -1.23
CA TRP A 2 -0.75 0.53 -0.56
C TRP A 2 -1.54 -0.40 -1.50
N ASP A 3 -1.43 -0.14 -2.79
CA ASP A 3 -2.18 -0.68 -3.91
C ASP A 3 -1.82 -2.15 -4.14
N ASP A 4 -0.53 -2.46 -4.26
CA ASP A 4 0.01 -3.84 -4.30
C ASP A 4 -0.16 -4.59 -2.97
N ALA A 5 -0.22 -3.83 -1.86
CA ALA A 5 -0.30 -4.39 -0.51
C ALA A 5 -1.72 -4.84 -0.14
N PHE A 6 -2.75 -4.18 -0.67
CA PHE A 6 -4.15 -4.41 -0.27
C PHE A 6 -4.69 -5.82 -0.58
N PRO A 7 -4.44 -6.45 -1.74
CA PRO A 7 -4.88 -7.83 -2.00
C PRO A 7 -4.25 -8.83 -1.02
N SER A 8 -2.93 -8.73 -0.83
CA SER A 8 -2.18 -9.60 0.09
C SER A 8 -2.53 -9.34 1.56
N PHE A 9 -2.88 -8.11 1.93
CA PHE A 9 -3.47 -7.79 3.22
C PHE A 9 -4.81 -8.52 3.44
N LEU A 10 -5.71 -8.52 2.47
CA LEU A 10 -6.98 -9.24 2.58
C LEU A 10 -6.79 -10.75 2.68
N ILE A 11 -5.83 -11.32 1.94
CA ILE A 11 -5.43 -12.74 2.05
C ILE A 11 -4.89 -13.03 3.46
N GLY A 12 -3.85 -12.32 3.91
CA GLY A 12 -3.24 -12.53 5.23
C GLY A 12 -4.21 -12.32 6.40
N LEU A 13 -5.11 -11.34 6.28
CA LEU A 13 -6.18 -11.08 7.27
C LEU A 13 -7.21 -12.20 7.30
N ARG A 14 -7.54 -12.79 6.15
CA ARG A 14 -8.52 -13.87 6.05
C ARG A 14 -7.94 -15.18 6.55
N GLU A 15 -6.92 -15.71 5.88
CA GLU A 15 -6.44 -17.07 6.15
C GLU A 15 -5.83 -17.15 7.57
N GLY A 16 -5.19 -16.06 8.03
CA GLY A 16 -4.73 -15.90 9.41
C GLY A 16 -5.86 -15.91 10.45
N LEU A 17 -7.05 -15.40 10.11
CA LEU A 17 -8.22 -15.43 10.98
C LEU A 17 -8.90 -16.80 10.97
N GLU A 18 -8.85 -17.55 9.86
CA GLU A 18 -9.36 -18.92 9.77
C GLU A 18 -8.48 -19.88 10.59
N ALA A 19 -7.16 -19.89 10.35
CA ALA A 19 -6.20 -20.63 11.17
C ALA A 19 -6.25 -20.20 12.65
N GLY A 20 -6.26 -18.89 12.89
CA GLY A 20 -6.33 -18.31 14.24
C GLY A 20 -7.62 -18.63 14.99
N LEU A 21 -8.75 -18.77 14.30
CA LEU A 21 -10.02 -19.21 14.89
C LEU A 21 -9.94 -20.69 15.31
N ILE A 22 -9.38 -21.56 14.47
CA ILE A 22 -9.22 -22.99 14.81
C ILE A 22 -8.31 -23.15 16.03
N VAL A 23 -7.15 -22.48 16.04
CA VAL A 23 -6.25 -22.46 17.20
C VAL A 23 -6.95 -21.88 18.44
N SER A 24 -7.72 -20.81 18.29
CA SER A 24 -8.49 -20.22 19.41
C SER A 24 -9.53 -21.19 19.99
N VAL A 25 -10.17 -22.02 19.15
CA VAL A 25 -11.12 -23.05 19.62
C VAL A 25 -10.37 -24.19 20.32
N LEU A 26 -9.25 -24.69 19.77
CA LEU A 26 -8.42 -25.74 20.39
C LEU A 26 -7.83 -25.30 21.74
N VAL A 27 -7.35 -24.05 21.84
CA VAL A 27 -6.90 -23.47 23.11
C VAL A 27 -8.08 -23.31 24.08
N ALA A 28 -9.24 -22.84 23.61
CA ALA A 28 -10.41 -22.66 24.46
C ALA A 28 -11.02 -23.98 24.97
N THR A 29 -10.95 -25.08 24.23
CA THR A 29 -11.38 -26.40 24.73
C THR A 29 -10.39 -26.96 25.75
N LEU A 30 -9.08 -26.90 25.49
CA LEU A 30 -8.05 -27.32 26.44
C LEU A 30 -8.10 -26.53 27.75
N VAL A 31 -8.30 -25.21 27.69
CA VAL A 31 -8.44 -24.35 28.88
C VAL A 31 -9.74 -24.63 29.65
N ARG A 32 -10.85 -24.98 28.96
CA ARG A 32 -12.12 -25.36 29.62
C ARG A 32 -12.09 -26.76 30.24
N ALA A 33 -11.30 -27.68 29.68
CA ALA A 33 -11.06 -29.01 30.22
C ALA A 33 -9.92 -29.05 31.27
N ASP A 34 -9.44 -27.87 31.70
CA ASP A 34 -8.27 -27.62 32.55
C ASP A 34 -6.94 -28.29 32.10
N ALA A 35 -6.91 -28.83 30.89
CA ALA A 35 -5.79 -29.52 30.27
C ALA A 35 -4.68 -28.57 29.77
N LYS A 36 -4.39 -27.49 30.52
CA LYS A 36 -3.43 -26.43 30.17
C LYS A 36 -2.02 -26.98 29.90
N SER A 37 -1.65 -28.08 30.55
CA SER A 37 -0.40 -28.83 30.31
C SER A 37 -0.28 -29.47 28.92
N ARG A 38 -1.38 -29.51 28.14
CA ARG A 38 -1.40 -29.95 26.73
C ARG A 38 -1.35 -28.80 25.71
N LEU A 39 -1.22 -27.54 26.14
CA LEU A 39 -1.09 -26.38 25.24
C LEU A 39 0.20 -26.37 24.40
N PRO A 40 1.39 -26.78 24.90
CA PRO A 40 2.60 -26.84 24.08
C PRO A 40 2.46 -27.70 22.83
N GLN A 41 1.66 -28.77 22.89
CA GLN A 41 1.40 -29.70 21.79
C GLN A 41 0.62 -29.03 20.65
N VAL A 42 -0.31 -28.12 20.96
CA VAL A 42 -0.97 -27.29 19.94
C VAL A 42 0.07 -26.39 19.28
N TRP A 43 0.88 -25.69 20.07
CA TRP A 43 1.91 -24.80 19.56
C TRP A 43 2.98 -25.51 18.73
N THR A 44 3.38 -26.74 19.06
CA THR A 44 4.31 -27.51 18.20
C THR A 44 3.68 -27.90 16.86
N GLY A 45 2.38 -28.17 16.81
CA GLY A 45 1.66 -28.37 15.55
C GLY A 45 1.56 -27.10 14.71
N VAL A 46 1.24 -25.96 15.35
CA VAL A 46 1.17 -24.63 14.72
C VAL A 46 2.55 -24.22 14.16
N LEU A 47 3.63 -24.37 14.92
CA LEU A 47 4.97 -24.02 14.47
C LEU A 47 5.47 -24.92 13.33
N ALA A 48 5.16 -26.22 13.37
CA ALA A 48 5.45 -27.14 12.27
C ALA A 48 4.68 -26.78 10.99
N ALA A 49 3.43 -26.35 11.12
CA ALA A 49 2.61 -25.88 10.01
C ALA A 49 3.15 -24.58 9.38
N ILE A 50 3.55 -23.61 10.19
CA ILE A 50 4.19 -22.37 9.71
C ILE A 50 5.52 -22.68 9.01
N ALA A 51 6.36 -23.54 9.58
CA ALA A 51 7.63 -23.95 8.98
C ALA A 51 7.43 -24.65 7.62
N LEU A 52 6.42 -25.53 7.50
CA LEU A 52 6.05 -26.16 6.23
C LEU A 52 5.58 -25.13 5.20
N SER A 53 4.73 -24.18 5.62
CA SER A 53 4.17 -23.15 4.73
C SER A 53 5.23 -22.21 4.18
N LEU A 54 6.16 -21.77 5.03
CA LEU A 54 7.33 -20.97 4.62
C LEU A 54 8.26 -21.76 3.70
N SER A 55 8.50 -23.04 4.00
CA SER A 55 9.32 -23.92 3.15
C SER A 55 8.70 -24.12 1.76
N PHE A 56 7.37 -24.26 1.69
CA PHE A 56 6.63 -24.40 0.44
C PHE A 56 6.68 -23.12 -0.41
N GLY A 57 6.44 -21.95 0.20
CA GLY A 57 6.58 -20.66 -0.49
C GLY A 57 8.01 -20.42 -1.00
N ALA A 58 9.03 -20.77 -0.20
CA ALA A 58 10.43 -20.71 -0.64
C ALA A 58 10.70 -21.64 -1.83
N VAL A 59 10.22 -22.89 -1.79
CA VAL A 59 10.36 -23.83 -2.92
C VAL A 59 9.70 -23.29 -4.19
N LEU A 60 8.48 -22.73 -4.12
CA LEU A 60 7.83 -22.10 -5.29
C LEU A 60 8.69 -20.98 -5.88
N THR A 61 9.20 -20.07 -5.05
CA THR A 61 10.05 -18.94 -5.49
C THR A 61 11.37 -19.42 -6.13
N PHE A 62 12.13 -20.30 -5.46
CA PHE A 62 13.41 -20.76 -5.98
C PHE A 62 13.26 -21.69 -7.19
N THR A 63 12.19 -22.49 -7.28
CA THR A 63 11.88 -23.27 -8.48
C THR A 63 11.56 -22.35 -9.66
N ALA A 64 10.69 -21.35 -9.49
CA ALA A 64 10.33 -20.44 -10.58
C ALA A 64 11.53 -19.60 -11.06
N ALA A 65 12.40 -19.15 -10.16
CA ALA A 65 13.65 -18.45 -10.48
C ALA A 65 14.72 -19.35 -11.15
N SER A 66 14.47 -20.66 -11.26
CA SER A 66 15.36 -21.63 -11.93
C SER A 66 14.87 -22.05 -13.33
N LEU A 67 13.78 -21.45 -13.83
CA LEU A 67 13.21 -21.72 -15.16
C LEU A 67 13.69 -20.68 -16.18
N SER A 68 13.58 -21.00 -17.48
CA SER A 68 13.67 -19.98 -18.55
C SER A 68 12.43 -19.08 -18.54
N THR A 69 12.53 -17.85 -19.04
CA THR A 69 11.42 -16.86 -19.06
C THR A 69 10.09 -17.45 -19.55
N THR A 70 10.07 -18.04 -20.75
CA THR A 70 8.88 -18.69 -21.33
C THR A 70 8.32 -19.83 -20.46
N ALA A 71 9.17 -20.55 -19.72
CA ALA A 71 8.74 -21.60 -18.80
C ALA A 71 8.30 -21.04 -17.44
N GLN A 72 8.88 -19.92 -16.99
CA GLN A 72 8.48 -19.17 -15.80
C GLN A 72 7.10 -18.53 -16.00
N GLU A 73 6.85 -17.93 -17.17
CA GLU A 73 5.55 -17.42 -17.62
C GLU A 73 4.53 -18.57 -17.65
N ALA A 74 4.80 -19.64 -18.40
CA ALA A 74 3.90 -20.80 -18.46
C ALA A 74 3.59 -21.42 -17.07
N PHE A 75 4.58 -21.45 -16.16
CA PHE A 75 4.44 -21.94 -14.79
C PHE A 75 3.61 -20.99 -13.92
N GLY A 76 3.88 -19.68 -13.97
CA GLY A 76 3.12 -18.64 -13.26
C GLY A 76 1.66 -18.59 -13.68
N GLY A 77 1.39 -18.64 -14.98
CA GLY A 77 0.03 -18.69 -15.52
C GLY A 77 -0.73 -19.97 -15.15
N THR A 78 -0.06 -21.12 -15.19
CA THR A 78 -0.65 -22.40 -14.75
C THR A 78 -1.00 -22.38 -13.26
N LEU A 79 -0.09 -21.91 -12.40
CA LEU A 79 -0.34 -21.78 -10.96
C LEU A 79 -1.43 -20.74 -10.65
N SER A 80 -1.54 -19.68 -11.44
CA SER A 80 -2.61 -18.69 -11.31
C SER A 80 -3.99 -19.29 -11.58
N ILE A 81 -4.14 -20.13 -12.61
CA ILE A 81 -5.41 -20.87 -12.86
C ILE A 81 -5.73 -21.82 -11.69
N VAL A 82 -4.74 -22.55 -11.17
CA VAL A 82 -4.92 -23.44 -10.00
C VAL A 82 -5.34 -22.64 -8.77
N ALA A 83 -4.71 -21.49 -8.52
CA ALA A 83 -5.06 -20.59 -7.44
C ALA A 83 -6.50 -20.08 -7.56
N VAL A 84 -6.93 -19.60 -8.73
CA VAL A 84 -8.31 -19.13 -8.98
C VAL A 84 -9.34 -20.24 -8.75
N ALA A 85 -9.08 -21.45 -9.23
CA ALA A 85 -9.95 -22.60 -8.97
C ALA A 85 -10.08 -22.89 -7.47
N PHE A 86 -8.97 -22.79 -6.73
CA PHE A 86 -8.94 -23.01 -5.28
C PHE A 86 -9.68 -21.90 -4.50
N VAL A 87 -9.43 -20.62 -4.80
CA VAL A 87 -10.17 -19.48 -4.21
C VAL A 87 -11.67 -19.65 -4.45
N THR A 88 -12.07 -19.99 -5.68
CA THR A 88 -13.49 -20.21 -6.03
C THR A 88 -14.10 -21.31 -5.16
N ALA A 89 -13.45 -22.48 -5.07
CA ALA A 89 -13.91 -23.59 -4.27
C ALA A 89 -14.02 -23.22 -2.77
N MET A 90 -13.02 -22.52 -2.22
CA MET A 90 -13.00 -22.15 -0.81
C MET A 90 -14.03 -21.07 -0.46
N VAL A 91 -14.23 -20.06 -1.32
CA VAL A 91 -15.28 -19.02 -1.12
C VAL A 91 -16.68 -19.63 -1.05
N PHE A 92 -16.98 -20.66 -1.84
CA PHE A 92 -18.25 -21.40 -1.71
C PHE A 92 -18.28 -22.35 -0.50
N TRP A 93 -17.16 -23.01 -0.18
CA TRP A 93 -17.05 -23.94 0.95
C TRP A 93 -17.22 -23.23 2.31
N MET A 94 -16.41 -22.22 2.60
CA MET A 94 -16.49 -21.41 3.83
C MET A 94 -17.91 -20.94 4.12
N ARG A 95 -18.57 -20.41 3.09
CA ARG A 95 -19.91 -19.81 3.16
C ARG A 95 -21.00 -20.82 3.53
N ARG A 96 -20.73 -22.10 3.33
CA ARG A 96 -21.51 -23.24 3.85
C ARG A 96 -21.07 -23.57 5.28
N SER A 97 -19.77 -23.72 5.53
CA SER A 97 -19.16 -24.12 6.81
C SER A 97 -19.38 -23.13 7.97
N ALA A 98 -19.43 -21.82 7.71
CA ALA A 98 -19.52 -20.74 8.70
C ALA A 98 -20.77 -20.77 9.59
N ARG A 99 -21.75 -21.63 9.28
CA ARG A 99 -22.96 -21.86 10.09
C ARG A 99 -22.82 -23.05 11.05
N ASN A 100 -21.95 -24.01 10.73
CA ASN A 100 -21.83 -25.30 11.40
C ASN A 100 -20.52 -25.46 12.19
N LEU A 101 -19.49 -24.66 11.86
CA LEU A 101 -18.11 -24.80 12.35
C LEU A 101 -17.99 -24.97 13.88
N ALA A 102 -18.77 -24.19 14.64
CA ALA A 102 -18.76 -24.21 16.11
C ALA A 102 -19.44 -25.44 16.74
N GLY A 103 -20.23 -26.20 15.96
CA GLY A 103 -20.80 -27.48 16.36
C GLY A 103 -19.82 -28.62 16.12
N GLU A 104 -19.43 -28.83 14.86
CA GLU A 104 -18.59 -29.96 14.46
C GLU A 104 -17.22 -29.99 15.15
N ILE A 105 -16.57 -28.84 15.34
CA ILE A 105 -15.29 -28.78 16.05
C ILE A 105 -15.48 -29.10 17.54
N LYS A 106 -16.60 -28.68 18.16
CA LYS A 106 -16.87 -29.00 19.58
C LYS A 106 -17.06 -30.50 19.79
N GLU A 107 -17.73 -31.17 18.85
CA GLU A 107 -17.96 -32.62 18.85
C GLU A 107 -16.63 -33.38 18.65
N LYS A 108 -15.95 -33.15 17.54
CA LYS A 108 -14.68 -33.81 17.17
C LYS A 108 -13.54 -33.56 18.18
N VAL A 109 -13.50 -32.39 18.84
CA VAL A 109 -12.48 -32.10 19.88
C VAL A 109 -12.83 -32.75 21.23
N THR A 110 -14.11 -32.99 21.53
CA THR A 110 -14.50 -33.78 22.71
C THR A 110 -14.06 -35.25 22.54
N GLU A 111 -14.16 -35.77 21.32
CA GLU A 111 -13.63 -37.09 20.94
C GLU A 111 -12.09 -37.13 20.95
N ALA A 112 -11.43 -36.13 20.37
CA ALA A 112 -9.96 -36.05 20.36
C ALA A 112 -9.32 -35.90 21.76
N LEU A 113 -10.05 -35.38 22.76
CA LEU A 113 -9.59 -35.34 24.15
C LEU A 113 -9.39 -36.75 24.77
N ALA A 114 -10.11 -37.77 24.27
CA ALA A 114 -9.91 -39.15 24.67
C ALA A 114 -8.63 -39.78 24.09
N MET A 115 -7.99 -39.14 23.11
CA MET A 115 -6.77 -39.64 22.45
C MET A 115 -5.48 -38.98 22.96
N GLY A 116 -4.35 -39.62 22.62
CA GLY A 116 -3.03 -39.28 23.12
C GLY A 116 -2.47 -37.96 22.56
N ALA A 117 -1.45 -37.42 23.25
CA ALA A 117 -0.86 -36.10 22.99
C ALA A 117 -0.43 -35.85 21.52
N GLY A 118 -0.04 -36.89 20.78
CA GLY A 118 0.32 -36.78 19.36
C GLY A 118 -0.84 -36.37 18.45
N VAL A 119 -2.08 -36.72 18.80
CA VAL A 119 -3.28 -36.32 18.02
C VAL A 119 -3.47 -34.81 18.09
N LEU A 120 -3.26 -34.17 19.25
CA LEU A 120 -3.35 -32.71 19.37
C LEU A 120 -2.31 -31.98 18.51
N VAL A 121 -1.09 -32.53 18.41
CA VAL A 121 -0.05 -32.00 17.51
C VAL A 121 -0.51 -32.14 16.06
N LEU A 122 -0.95 -33.34 15.66
CA LEU A 122 -1.34 -33.64 14.28
C LEU A 122 -2.58 -32.86 13.83
N THR A 123 -3.62 -32.75 14.66
CA THR A 123 -4.82 -31.95 14.36
C THR A 123 -4.49 -30.47 14.23
N SER A 124 -3.62 -29.93 15.09
CA SER A 124 -3.20 -28.52 15.00
C SER A 124 -2.33 -28.27 13.76
N PHE A 125 -1.44 -29.21 13.43
CA PHE A 125 -0.60 -29.18 12.24
C PHE A 125 -1.40 -29.29 10.94
N LEU A 126 -2.32 -30.25 10.83
CA LEU A 126 -3.13 -30.43 9.62
C LEU A 126 -4.13 -29.28 9.41
N ALA A 127 -4.67 -28.72 10.49
CA ALA A 127 -5.53 -27.54 10.40
C ALA A 127 -4.74 -26.30 9.92
N VAL A 128 -3.72 -25.86 10.67
CA VAL A 128 -2.99 -24.63 10.33
C VAL A 128 -2.10 -24.82 9.09
N GLY A 129 -1.59 -26.02 8.85
CA GLY A 129 -0.74 -26.33 7.70
C GLY A 129 -1.51 -26.34 6.39
N ARG A 130 -2.81 -26.64 6.42
CA ARG A 130 -3.69 -26.45 5.28
C ARG A 130 -3.80 -24.95 4.94
N GLU A 131 -4.35 -24.16 5.86
CA GLU A 131 -4.60 -22.74 5.60
C GLU A 131 -3.28 -21.99 5.28
N GLY A 132 -2.17 -22.40 5.89
CA GLY A 132 -0.84 -21.84 5.64
C GLY A 132 -0.23 -22.21 4.28
N LEU A 133 -0.42 -23.43 3.78
CA LEU A 133 -0.02 -23.80 2.41
C LEU A 133 -0.85 -23.05 1.37
N GLU A 134 -2.15 -22.90 1.62
CA GLU A 134 -3.06 -22.12 0.77
C GLU A 134 -2.68 -20.63 0.79
N THR A 135 -2.39 -20.06 1.97
CA THR A 135 -1.84 -18.70 2.14
C THR A 135 -0.55 -18.52 1.33
N ALA A 136 0.40 -19.45 1.46
CA ALA A 136 1.69 -19.37 0.77
C ALA A 136 1.53 -19.42 -0.76
N LEU A 137 0.60 -20.24 -1.28
CA LEU A 137 0.29 -20.31 -2.71
C LEU A 137 -0.34 -19.01 -3.22
N PHE A 138 -1.34 -18.46 -2.51
CA PHE A 138 -2.01 -17.22 -2.92
C PHE A 138 -1.10 -16.01 -2.84
N LEU A 139 -0.34 -15.85 -1.75
CA LEU A 139 0.62 -14.75 -1.64
C LEU A 139 1.72 -14.84 -2.71
N TRP A 140 2.14 -16.04 -3.09
CA TRP A 140 3.11 -16.24 -4.17
C TRP A 140 2.55 -15.82 -5.54
N THR A 141 1.33 -16.24 -5.91
CA THR A 141 0.72 -15.83 -7.19
C THR A 141 0.38 -14.34 -7.22
N THR A 142 -0.11 -13.77 -6.12
CA THR A 142 -0.38 -12.33 -6.01
C THR A 142 0.91 -11.49 -6.06
N ALA A 143 2.01 -11.94 -5.43
CA ALA A 143 3.29 -11.23 -5.50
C ALA A 143 3.90 -11.24 -6.91
N ARG A 144 3.64 -12.27 -7.72
CA ARG A 144 4.05 -12.30 -9.12
C ARG A 144 3.22 -11.37 -10.02
N ALA A 145 1.90 -11.29 -9.80
CA ALA A 145 1.06 -10.29 -10.46
C ALA A 145 1.46 -8.83 -10.11
N ALA A 146 2.01 -8.60 -8.92
CA ALA A 146 2.47 -7.30 -8.44
C ALA A 146 3.94 -6.96 -8.81
N ASN A 147 4.49 -7.60 -9.84
CA ASN A 147 5.76 -7.26 -10.49
C ASN A 147 6.96 -7.05 -9.53
N GLU A 148 7.09 -7.93 -8.54
CA GLU A 148 8.18 -8.02 -7.54
C GLU A 148 8.37 -6.79 -6.62
N SER A 149 7.31 -6.00 -6.39
CA SER A 149 7.29 -4.94 -5.36
C SER A 149 7.31 -5.50 -3.91
N ALA A 150 7.68 -4.66 -2.93
CA ALA A 150 7.64 -5.01 -1.49
C ALA A 150 6.22 -4.91 -0.87
N GLY A 151 5.24 -4.40 -1.61
CA GLY A 151 3.85 -4.23 -1.14
C GLY A 151 3.16 -5.54 -0.71
N PRO A 152 3.17 -6.61 -1.53
CA PRO A 152 2.52 -7.87 -1.19
C PRO A 152 2.98 -8.48 0.15
N LEU A 153 4.28 -8.43 0.46
CA LEU A 153 4.85 -8.96 1.69
C LEU A 153 4.45 -8.11 2.92
N THR A 154 4.52 -6.79 2.80
CA THR A 154 4.15 -5.87 3.89
C THR A 154 2.65 -5.92 4.17
N GLY A 155 1.81 -5.93 3.13
CA GLY A 155 0.37 -6.12 3.21
C GLY A 155 -0.01 -7.43 3.93
N ALA A 156 0.54 -8.56 3.49
CA ALA A 156 0.31 -9.86 4.13
C ALA A 156 0.69 -9.87 5.62
N GLY A 157 1.84 -9.28 5.97
CA GLY A 157 2.30 -9.14 7.36
C GLY A 157 1.31 -8.36 8.22
N VAL A 158 0.85 -7.20 7.74
CA VAL A 158 -0.17 -6.38 8.44
C VAL A 158 -1.49 -7.13 8.59
N GLY A 159 -1.90 -7.88 7.55
CA GLY A 159 -3.11 -8.72 7.60
C GLY A 159 -3.03 -9.80 8.67
N LEU A 160 -1.93 -10.56 8.72
CA LEU A 160 -1.69 -11.62 9.71
C LEU A 160 -1.60 -11.07 11.15
N VAL A 161 -0.97 -9.91 11.35
CA VAL A 161 -0.91 -9.24 12.66
C VAL A 161 -2.30 -8.80 13.12
N LEU A 162 -3.10 -8.21 12.23
CA LEU A 162 -4.48 -7.81 12.53
C LEU A 162 -5.36 -9.04 12.82
N ALA A 163 -5.22 -10.12 12.05
CA ALA A 163 -5.93 -11.38 12.30
C ALA A 163 -5.62 -11.95 13.69
N ALA A 164 -4.34 -12.00 14.08
CA ALA A 164 -3.93 -12.45 15.42
C ALA A 164 -4.54 -11.59 16.54
N GLY A 165 -4.58 -10.26 16.37
CA GLY A 165 -5.24 -9.33 17.28
C GLY A 165 -6.75 -9.56 17.39
N LEU A 166 -7.43 -9.80 16.26
CA LEU A 166 -8.86 -10.12 16.22
C LEU A 166 -9.17 -11.46 16.92
N CYS A 167 -8.38 -12.50 16.65
CA CYS A 167 -8.52 -13.81 17.33
C CYS A 167 -8.31 -13.70 18.85
N TRP A 168 -7.32 -12.91 19.30
CA TRP A 168 -7.10 -12.63 20.72
C TRP A 168 -8.27 -11.87 21.37
N GLY A 169 -8.84 -10.87 20.67
CA GLY A 169 -10.02 -10.12 21.11
C GLY A 169 -11.31 -10.96 21.17
N LEU A 170 -11.46 -11.91 20.24
CA LEU A 170 -12.53 -12.92 20.26
C LEU A 170 -12.34 -13.92 21.40
N TYR A 171 -11.12 -14.42 21.64
CA TYR A 171 -10.79 -15.31 22.75
C TYR A 171 -11.10 -14.66 24.12
N ARG A 172 -10.74 -13.38 24.31
CA ARG A 172 -11.08 -12.59 25.49
C ARG A 172 -12.56 -12.16 25.58
N ARG A 173 -13.41 -12.54 24.61
CA ARG A 173 -14.84 -12.15 24.48
C ARG A 173 -15.09 -10.63 24.39
N VAL A 174 -14.08 -9.83 24.08
CA VAL A 174 -14.18 -8.36 23.96
C VAL A 174 -14.90 -7.98 22.66
N LEU A 175 -14.70 -8.76 21.60
CA LEU A 175 -15.27 -8.51 20.27
C LEU A 175 -16.52 -9.38 20.00
N ARG A 176 -17.57 -8.78 19.43
CA ARG A 176 -18.78 -9.47 18.94
C ARG A 176 -18.95 -9.26 17.43
N ILE A 177 -18.04 -9.83 16.65
CA ILE A 177 -18.04 -9.71 15.18
C ILE A 177 -19.09 -10.66 14.57
N ASN A 178 -19.83 -10.18 13.56
CA ASN A 178 -20.72 -11.03 12.78
C ASN A 178 -19.93 -11.72 11.66
N LEU A 179 -19.36 -12.90 11.95
CA LEU A 179 -18.50 -13.66 11.02
C LEU A 179 -19.17 -13.88 9.65
N THR A 180 -20.48 -14.16 9.64
CA THR A 180 -21.24 -14.35 8.38
C THR A 180 -21.22 -13.11 7.49
N ARG A 181 -21.34 -11.90 8.06
CA ARG A 181 -21.20 -10.65 7.29
C ARG A 181 -19.76 -10.43 6.83
N PHE A 182 -18.78 -10.63 7.71
CA PHE A 182 -17.36 -10.48 7.39
C PHE A 182 -16.97 -11.35 6.19
N PHE A 183 -17.19 -12.66 6.25
CA PHE A 183 -16.87 -13.58 5.16
C PHE A 183 -17.74 -13.40 3.90
N THR A 184 -18.93 -12.80 4.01
CA THR A 184 -19.72 -12.46 2.81
C THR A 184 -19.14 -11.23 2.08
N VAL A 185 -18.60 -10.25 2.81
CA VAL A 185 -17.98 -9.06 2.21
C VAL A 185 -16.59 -9.39 1.67
N THR A 186 -15.72 -10.03 2.46
CA THR A 186 -14.38 -10.42 1.98
C THR A 186 -14.46 -11.45 0.86
N GLY A 187 -15.39 -12.41 0.94
CA GLY A 187 -15.63 -13.37 -0.14
C GLY A 187 -16.09 -12.73 -1.45
N ALA A 188 -16.88 -11.65 -1.40
CA ALA A 188 -17.26 -10.90 -2.60
C ALA A 188 -16.05 -10.19 -3.23
N VAL A 189 -15.20 -9.56 -2.43
CA VAL A 189 -13.97 -8.89 -2.90
C VAL A 189 -12.97 -9.91 -3.49
N LEU A 190 -12.82 -11.07 -2.86
CA LEU A 190 -11.94 -12.15 -3.37
C LEU A 190 -12.41 -12.73 -4.70
N VAL A 191 -13.72 -12.77 -4.99
CA VAL A 191 -14.23 -13.13 -6.34
C VAL A 191 -13.82 -12.10 -7.39
N VAL A 192 -13.69 -10.82 -7.02
CA VAL A 192 -13.21 -9.78 -7.96
C VAL A 192 -11.70 -9.91 -8.16
N ILE A 193 -10.91 -10.03 -7.08
CA ILE A 193 -9.45 -10.22 -7.16
C ILE A 193 -9.11 -11.49 -7.96
N ALA A 194 -9.85 -12.59 -7.77
CA ALA A 194 -9.66 -13.83 -8.52
C ALA A 194 -9.98 -13.69 -10.02
N ALA A 195 -10.87 -12.77 -10.43
CA ALA A 195 -11.05 -12.45 -11.85
C ALA A 195 -9.77 -11.81 -12.43
N GLY A 196 -9.14 -10.90 -11.67
CA GLY A 196 -7.86 -10.29 -12.02
C GLY A 196 -6.70 -11.30 -12.10
N VAL A 197 -6.56 -12.17 -11.11
CA VAL A 197 -5.54 -13.25 -11.13
C VAL A 197 -5.77 -14.21 -12.30
N LEU A 198 -7.01 -14.45 -12.73
CA LEU A 198 -7.30 -15.21 -13.94
C LEU A 198 -6.89 -14.44 -15.22
N GLY A 199 -7.19 -13.13 -15.29
CA GLY A 199 -6.80 -12.27 -16.41
C GLY A 199 -5.29 -12.15 -16.59
N TYR A 200 -4.53 -12.14 -15.48
CA TYR A 200 -3.06 -12.24 -15.48
C TYR A 200 -2.59 -13.66 -15.84
N GLY A 201 -3.16 -14.71 -15.24
CA GLY A 201 -2.76 -16.08 -15.54
C GLY A 201 -2.98 -16.50 -17.00
N LEU A 202 -3.97 -15.92 -17.67
CA LEU A 202 -4.18 -16.06 -19.11
C LEU A 202 -3.16 -15.28 -19.95
N ARG A 203 -2.59 -14.18 -19.44
CA ARG A 203 -1.51 -13.43 -20.09
C ARG A 203 -0.20 -14.21 -20.05
N ASP A 204 0.21 -14.66 -18.87
CA ASP A 204 1.40 -15.48 -18.66
C ASP A 204 1.38 -16.75 -19.54
N LEU A 205 0.22 -17.37 -19.75
CA LEU A 205 0.07 -18.50 -20.67
C LEU A 205 0.12 -18.10 -22.16
N GLN A 206 -0.22 -16.86 -22.52
CA GLN A 206 -0.04 -16.34 -23.89
C GLN A 206 1.40 -15.94 -24.18
N GLU A 207 2.12 -15.38 -23.20
CA GLU A 207 3.54 -15.00 -23.32
C GLU A 207 4.45 -16.24 -23.30
N GLY A 208 4.17 -17.17 -22.38
CA GLY A 208 4.77 -18.51 -22.34
C GLY A 208 4.42 -19.44 -23.52
N GLY A 209 3.67 -18.93 -24.53
CA GLY A 209 3.36 -19.65 -25.77
C GLY A 209 2.39 -20.83 -25.65
N VAL A 210 1.76 -21.02 -24.50
CA VAL A 210 0.82 -22.13 -24.22
C VAL A 210 -0.57 -21.85 -24.81
N LEU A 211 -0.99 -20.58 -24.86
CA LEU A 211 -2.26 -20.13 -25.42
C LEU A 211 -2.06 -19.15 -26.59
N PRO A 212 -2.87 -19.25 -27.66
CA PRO A 212 -2.76 -18.34 -28.81
C PRO A 212 -3.29 -16.93 -28.48
N GLY A 213 -2.91 -15.95 -29.31
CA GLY A 213 -3.50 -14.61 -29.30
C GLY A 213 -2.84 -13.57 -28.40
N GLY A 214 -1.56 -13.75 -28.01
CA GLY A 214 -0.82 -12.78 -27.19
C GLY A 214 -0.67 -11.37 -27.79
N THR A 215 -0.94 -11.20 -29.10
CA THR A 215 -0.99 -9.91 -29.81
C THR A 215 -2.42 -9.44 -30.16
N ALA A 216 -3.45 -10.19 -29.76
CA ALA A 216 -4.85 -9.91 -30.08
C ALA A 216 -5.49 -9.02 -29.01
N TYR A 217 -5.05 -7.75 -28.96
CA TYR A 217 -5.56 -6.75 -28.02
C TYR A 217 -7.06 -6.45 -28.23
N ALA A 218 -7.80 -6.36 -27.13
CA ALA A 218 -9.20 -5.93 -27.09
C ALA A 218 -9.32 -4.42 -26.91
N PHE A 219 -8.44 -3.87 -26.09
CA PHE A 219 -8.14 -2.45 -26.02
C PHE A 219 -6.65 -2.27 -25.75
N ASP A 220 -6.11 -1.20 -26.32
CA ASP A 220 -4.82 -0.63 -25.99
C ASP A 220 -5.08 0.83 -25.66
N LEU A 221 -4.96 1.16 -24.38
CA LEU A 221 -5.19 2.50 -23.84
C LEU A 221 -3.86 3.16 -23.44
N SER A 222 -2.72 2.57 -23.79
CA SER A 222 -1.39 3.10 -23.41
C SER A 222 -1.07 4.49 -23.97
N GLY A 223 -1.72 4.89 -25.06
CA GLY A 223 -1.63 6.24 -25.63
C GLY A 223 -2.67 7.24 -25.10
N SER A 224 -3.44 6.90 -24.06
CA SER A 224 -4.53 7.73 -23.52
C SER A 224 -4.81 7.59 -22.02
N MET A 225 -4.24 6.57 -21.38
CA MET A 225 -4.22 6.36 -19.94
C MET A 225 -2.77 6.17 -19.51
N ASP A 226 -2.26 7.10 -18.72
CA ASP A 226 -1.01 6.91 -17.99
C ASP A 226 -1.10 5.63 -17.13
N ALA A 227 -0.01 4.85 -17.13
CA ALA A 227 0.13 3.63 -16.37
C ALA A 227 0.51 3.89 -14.90
N GLY A 228 1.22 4.98 -14.60
CA GLY A 228 1.68 5.35 -13.25
C GLY A 228 0.61 5.97 -12.34
N SER A 229 -0.48 6.51 -12.92
CA SER A 229 -1.52 7.23 -12.21
C SER A 229 -2.07 6.46 -11.01
N TRP A 230 -2.51 7.17 -9.97
CA TRP A 230 -3.04 6.50 -8.77
C TRP A 230 -4.23 5.58 -9.08
N TYR A 231 -5.05 5.90 -10.08
CA TYR A 231 -6.21 5.09 -10.45
C TYR A 231 -5.84 3.91 -11.36
N SER A 232 -4.88 4.04 -12.28
CA SER A 232 -4.35 2.88 -13.04
C SER A 232 -3.62 1.92 -12.10
N THR A 233 -2.81 2.44 -11.17
CA THR A 233 -2.13 1.67 -10.14
C THR A 233 -3.12 0.97 -9.20
N LEU A 234 -4.24 1.61 -8.83
CA LEU A 234 -5.32 0.97 -8.08
C LEU A 234 -6.07 -0.09 -8.90
N LEU A 235 -6.36 0.19 -10.18
CA LEU A 235 -7.01 -0.75 -11.13
C LEU A 235 -6.14 -1.98 -11.38
N GLN A 236 -4.82 -1.81 -11.48
CA GLN A 236 -3.85 -2.88 -11.67
C GLN A 236 -3.60 -3.64 -10.36
N GLY A 237 -3.34 -2.95 -9.24
CA GLY A 237 -3.11 -3.57 -7.94
C GLY A 237 -4.32 -4.34 -7.39
N VAL A 238 -5.53 -3.76 -7.47
CA VAL A 238 -6.74 -4.34 -6.84
C VAL A 238 -7.57 -5.20 -7.80
N LEU A 239 -7.61 -4.86 -9.09
CA LEU A 239 -8.44 -5.55 -10.10
C LEU A 239 -7.61 -6.28 -11.18
N ASN A 240 -6.28 -6.10 -11.21
CA ASN A 240 -5.38 -6.62 -12.24
C ASN A 240 -5.80 -6.26 -13.67
N LEU A 241 -6.32 -5.03 -13.83
CA LEU A 241 -6.72 -4.45 -15.10
C LEU A 241 -5.60 -3.56 -15.64
N THR A 242 -4.84 -4.08 -16.61
CA THR A 242 -3.73 -3.39 -17.28
C THR A 242 -4.25 -2.49 -18.43
N PRO A 243 -3.55 -1.39 -18.79
CA PRO A 243 -3.95 -0.52 -19.91
C PRO A 243 -3.99 -1.22 -21.28
N THR A 244 -3.26 -2.32 -21.43
CA THR A 244 -3.35 -3.25 -22.56
C THR A 244 -3.91 -4.59 -22.09
N MET A 245 -4.95 -5.11 -22.74
CA MET A 245 -5.47 -6.45 -22.49
C MET A 245 -5.86 -7.16 -23.78
N THR A 246 -5.60 -8.47 -23.87
CA THR A 246 -6.05 -9.30 -24.99
C THR A 246 -7.52 -9.69 -24.86
N TRP A 247 -8.18 -10.01 -25.98
CA TRP A 247 -9.55 -10.53 -25.98
C TRP A 247 -9.74 -11.74 -25.06
N LEU A 248 -8.71 -12.58 -24.91
CA LEU A 248 -8.74 -13.74 -24.02
C LEU A 248 -8.76 -13.33 -22.54
N GLN A 249 -7.95 -12.34 -22.15
CA GLN A 249 -7.94 -11.80 -20.78
C GLN A 249 -9.30 -11.17 -20.43
N VAL A 250 -9.83 -10.30 -21.30
CA VAL A 250 -11.10 -9.60 -21.08
C VAL A 250 -12.27 -10.59 -21.01
N ALA A 251 -12.33 -11.56 -21.91
CA ALA A 251 -13.37 -12.60 -21.89
C ALA A 251 -13.26 -13.51 -20.66
N GLY A 252 -12.04 -13.88 -20.26
CA GLY A 252 -11.77 -14.68 -19.05
C GLY A 252 -12.20 -13.95 -17.77
N TYR A 253 -11.75 -12.71 -17.60
CA TYR A 253 -12.09 -11.85 -16.47
C TYR A 253 -13.61 -11.64 -16.36
N ALA A 254 -14.25 -11.18 -17.44
CA ALA A 254 -15.68 -10.87 -17.44
C ALA A 254 -16.55 -12.12 -17.30
N GLY A 255 -16.19 -13.23 -17.97
CA GLY A 255 -16.89 -14.50 -17.89
C GLY A 255 -16.83 -15.12 -16.49
N TYR A 256 -15.64 -15.17 -15.89
CA TYR A 256 -15.46 -15.65 -14.52
C TYR A 256 -16.24 -14.78 -13.53
N LEU A 257 -16.09 -13.45 -13.59
CA LEU A 257 -16.77 -12.53 -12.69
C LEU A 257 -18.30 -12.65 -12.82
N ALA A 258 -18.83 -12.68 -14.04
CA ALA A 258 -20.27 -12.81 -14.28
C ALA A 258 -20.83 -14.13 -13.72
N VAL A 259 -20.18 -15.27 -13.97
CA VAL A 259 -20.63 -16.58 -13.49
C VAL A 259 -20.49 -16.69 -11.97
N VAL A 260 -19.29 -16.45 -11.43
CA VAL A 260 -18.97 -16.69 -10.02
C VAL A 260 -19.67 -15.69 -9.11
N MET A 261 -19.70 -14.38 -9.47
CA MET A 261 -20.44 -13.40 -8.67
C MET A 261 -21.95 -13.65 -8.72
N THR A 262 -22.51 -14.09 -9.86
CA THR A 262 -23.94 -14.44 -9.94
C THR A 262 -24.28 -15.64 -9.05
N LEU A 263 -23.47 -16.69 -9.06
CA LEU A 263 -23.63 -17.84 -8.15
C LEU A 263 -23.43 -17.43 -6.68
N PHE A 264 -22.46 -16.55 -6.41
CA PHE A 264 -22.22 -16.01 -5.08
C PHE A 264 -23.44 -15.21 -4.59
N VAL A 265 -23.92 -14.21 -5.33
CA VAL A 265 -25.06 -13.36 -4.93
C VAL A 265 -26.39 -14.12 -4.87
N ARG A 266 -26.68 -15.04 -5.80
CA ARG A 266 -27.93 -15.84 -5.76
C ARG A 266 -28.02 -16.70 -4.50
N GLY A 267 -26.89 -17.20 -4.00
CA GLY A 267 -26.81 -17.88 -2.69
C GLY A 267 -27.02 -16.98 -1.47
N VAL A 268 -27.02 -15.64 -1.61
CA VAL A 268 -27.45 -14.70 -0.55
C VAL A 268 -28.97 -14.55 -0.59
N SER A 269 -29.51 -14.31 -1.79
CA SER A 269 -30.93 -13.99 -1.99
C SER A 269 -31.88 -15.16 -1.71
N GLY A 270 -31.42 -16.40 -1.79
CA GLY A 270 -32.22 -17.61 -1.50
C GLY A 270 -32.82 -17.69 -0.09
N VAL A 271 -32.37 -16.85 0.85
CA VAL A 271 -32.96 -16.75 2.21
C VAL A 271 -34.19 -15.83 2.24
N ARG A 272 -34.40 -14.98 1.22
CA ARG A 272 -35.43 -13.91 1.25
C ARG A 272 -36.72 -14.26 0.48
N THR A 273 -36.68 -15.17 -0.49
CA THR A 273 -37.86 -15.61 -1.27
C THR A 273 -38.77 -16.57 -0.51
N ALA A 274 -38.25 -17.33 0.46
CA ALA A 274 -39.02 -18.27 1.28
C ALA A 274 -40.06 -17.62 2.23
N ARG A 275 -40.23 -16.29 2.19
CA ARG A 275 -41.30 -15.54 2.88
C ARG A 275 -42.32 -14.88 1.94
N GLY A 276 -42.20 -15.05 0.62
CA GLY A 276 -43.12 -14.49 -0.37
C GLY A 276 -44.16 -15.47 -0.93
N ALA A 277 -43.83 -16.76 -1.02
CA ALA A 277 -44.68 -17.79 -1.63
C ALA A 277 -45.68 -18.41 -0.62
N GLY A 278 -46.50 -17.56 0.03
CA GLY A 278 -47.36 -17.97 1.16
C GLY A 278 -48.64 -17.17 1.37
N ALA A 279 -49.08 -16.40 0.36
CA ALA A 279 -50.37 -15.71 0.34
C ALA A 279 -50.81 -15.45 -1.12
N ALA A 280 -52.10 -15.18 -1.32
CA ALA A 280 -52.72 -14.83 -2.62
C ALA A 280 -52.68 -15.93 -3.72
N GLY A 281 -53.29 -17.08 -3.42
CA GLY A 281 -53.92 -17.93 -4.45
C GLY A 281 -55.44 -17.79 -4.35
N GLY A 282 -56.11 -17.36 -5.42
CA GLY A 282 -57.54 -17.05 -5.43
C GLY A 282 -57.86 -15.65 -4.86
N ALA A 283 -58.84 -14.90 -5.40
CA ALA A 283 -59.63 -15.10 -6.62
C ALA A 283 -59.90 -13.75 -7.29
N GLY A 284 -60.13 -13.74 -8.60
CA GLY A 284 -60.54 -12.53 -9.33
C GLY A 284 -62.05 -12.47 -9.49
N VAL A 285 -62.61 -11.26 -9.51
CA VAL A 285 -63.79 -10.83 -10.28
C VAL A 285 -63.93 -9.30 -10.12
N ALA A 286 -64.25 -8.62 -11.21
CA ALA A 286 -64.83 -7.28 -11.27
C ALA A 286 -66.18 -7.44 -12.02
N PRO A 287 -67.20 -6.57 -11.86
CA PRO A 287 -67.06 -5.13 -12.15
C PRO A 287 -67.91 -4.17 -11.29
N ASP A 288 -67.92 -2.90 -11.73
CA ASP A 288 -68.94 -1.86 -11.56
C ASP A 288 -69.24 -1.24 -10.18
N GLY A 289 -69.46 0.10 -10.20
CA GLY A 289 -70.72 0.59 -9.63
C GLY A 289 -70.78 1.88 -8.80
N ARG A 290 -70.29 3.02 -9.31
CA ARG A 290 -70.73 4.40 -8.92
C ARG A 290 -70.34 4.96 -7.53
N ALA A 291 -70.56 6.28 -7.45
CA ALA A 291 -70.39 7.21 -6.31
C ALA A 291 -71.29 6.86 -5.09
N VAL A 292 -71.16 7.50 -3.92
CA VAL A 292 -71.45 8.93 -3.62
C VAL A 292 -70.61 9.45 -2.44
N ALA A 293 -70.40 10.77 -2.35
CA ALA A 293 -69.72 11.45 -1.24
C ALA A 293 -70.68 12.20 -0.29
N ALA A 294 -70.48 12.01 1.02
CA ALA A 294 -70.90 12.79 2.19
C ALA A 294 -70.16 12.19 3.41
N GLY A 295 -69.98 12.79 4.59
CA GLY A 295 -70.38 14.07 5.19
C GLY A 295 -69.68 14.22 6.58
N PRO A 296 -69.87 15.30 7.36
CA PRO A 296 -68.85 15.72 8.33
C PRO A 296 -69.24 15.72 9.84
N VAL A 297 -68.29 15.32 10.73
CA VAL A 297 -67.96 15.96 12.05
C VAL A 297 -69.04 15.84 13.18
N PRO A 298 -68.82 16.06 14.52
CA PRO A 298 -67.63 16.03 15.43
C PRO A 298 -67.73 15.07 16.69
N ALA A 299 -66.61 14.99 17.45
CA ALA A 299 -66.42 14.96 18.93
C ALA A 299 -67.22 14.07 19.95
N GLU A 300 -66.45 13.33 20.77
CA GLU A 300 -66.52 13.14 22.25
C GLU A 300 -67.74 12.48 22.97
N PRO A 301 -67.65 12.05 24.26
CA PRO A 301 -66.48 11.57 25.06
C PRO A 301 -66.73 10.27 25.91
N VAL A 302 -65.64 9.70 26.47
CA VAL A 302 -65.49 9.02 27.80
C VAL A 302 -66.47 7.91 28.28
N GLU A 303 -65.89 6.73 28.60
CA GLU A 303 -66.38 5.64 29.51
C GLU A 303 -67.75 4.94 29.22
N ALA A 304 -67.98 3.65 29.48
CA ALA A 304 -67.17 2.54 30.01
C ALA A 304 -67.78 1.16 29.60
N ALA A 305 -67.03 0.08 29.85
CA ALA A 305 -67.47 -1.34 29.93
C ALA A 305 -68.01 -2.03 28.64
N ALA A 306 -67.73 -3.32 28.39
CA ALA A 306 -66.67 -4.20 28.91
C ALA A 306 -66.53 -5.47 28.03
N ARG A 307 -65.41 -6.20 28.17
CA ARG A 307 -65.16 -7.59 27.68
C ARG A 307 -65.22 -7.74 26.13
N SER A 308 -64.11 -7.99 25.45
CA SER A 308 -63.38 -9.27 25.57
C SER A 308 -61.98 -9.25 24.93
N ALA A 309 -61.19 -10.31 25.16
CA ALA A 309 -60.02 -10.71 24.38
C ALA A 309 -58.74 -9.84 24.43
N ALA A 310 -58.34 -9.37 25.61
CA ALA A 310 -56.95 -8.93 25.87
C ALA A 310 -56.12 -10.07 26.50
N VAL A 311 -55.80 -11.11 25.71
CA VAL A 311 -55.05 -12.30 26.15
C VAL A 311 -53.62 -12.28 25.59
N ARG A 312 -52.63 -12.50 26.47
CA ARG A 312 -51.16 -12.47 26.22
C ARG A 312 -50.61 -11.09 25.85
N LEU A 313 -50.01 -10.40 26.83
CA LEU A 313 -48.57 -10.04 26.82
C LEU A 313 -48.13 -9.34 28.14
N ARG A 314 -48.32 -9.97 29.32
CA ARG A 314 -47.81 -9.40 30.58
C ARG A 314 -47.37 -10.39 31.66
N ASP A 315 -47.06 -11.63 31.26
CA ASP A 315 -46.25 -12.53 32.08
C ASP A 315 -44.77 -12.38 31.73
N LEU A 316 -43.90 -12.80 32.64
CA LEU A 316 -42.43 -12.68 32.57
C LEU A 316 -41.89 -11.24 32.66
N LEU A 317 -41.94 -10.63 33.86
CA LEU A 317 -40.75 -10.07 34.52
C LEU A 317 -41.02 -9.57 35.97
N ARG A 318 -40.35 -10.21 36.95
CA ARG A 318 -40.05 -9.73 38.32
C ARG A 318 -41.23 -9.59 39.33
N PRO A 319 -40.95 -9.58 40.67
CA PRO A 319 -39.92 -10.35 41.41
C PRO A 319 -40.38 -10.85 42.82
N ARG A 320 -39.41 -11.41 43.56
CA ARG A 320 -39.35 -11.58 45.05
C ARG A 320 -40.02 -12.85 45.62
N ALA A 321 -39.70 -13.14 46.89
CA ALA A 321 -39.93 -14.41 47.58
C ALA A 321 -40.18 -14.18 49.09
N ALA A 322 -40.78 -15.16 49.80
CA ALA A 322 -40.29 -15.72 51.09
C ALA A 322 -41.34 -16.58 51.85
N ALA A 323 -40.88 -17.74 52.37
CA ALA A 323 -41.28 -18.37 53.66
C ALA A 323 -42.76 -18.84 53.85
N PRO A 324 -43.12 -19.56 54.95
CA PRO A 324 -42.33 -20.18 56.04
C PRO A 324 -42.48 -21.74 56.04
N GLN A 325 -42.35 -22.60 57.08
CA GLN A 325 -42.03 -22.53 58.52
C GLN A 325 -41.59 -23.92 59.07
N ALA A 326 -40.82 -23.97 60.19
CA ALA A 326 -40.73 -25.06 61.20
C ALA A 326 -40.26 -26.50 60.76
N GLU A 327 -39.66 -27.37 61.62
CA GLU A 327 -39.07 -27.22 62.96
C GLU A 327 -38.07 -28.38 63.29
N ALA A 328 -37.21 -28.17 64.32
CA ALA A 328 -36.54 -29.13 65.23
C ALA A 328 -35.79 -30.42 64.75
N GLY A 329 -34.64 -30.70 65.41
CA GLY A 329 -34.07 -32.07 65.54
C GLY A 329 -32.55 -32.22 65.32
N ALA A 330 -31.83 -32.74 66.31
CA ALA A 330 -30.42 -33.20 66.24
C ALA A 330 -30.34 -34.67 66.75
N PRO A 331 -29.25 -35.46 66.54
CA PRO A 331 -27.95 -35.24 67.21
C PRO A 331 -26.69 -35.67 66.40
N VAL A 332 -25.54 -35.70 67.07
CA VAL A 332 -24.22 -36.19 66.59
C VAL A 332 -23.79 -37.39 67.47
N PRO A 333 -22.97 -38.34 66.97
CA PRO A 333 -21.68 -38.59 67.66
C PRO A 333 -20.48 -38.83 66.70
N ARG A 334 -19.31 -39.20 67.26
CA ARG A 334 -17.97 -39.10 66.65
C ARG A 334 -17.28 -40.50 66.46
N PRO A 335 -15.96 -40.67 66.19
CA PRO A 335 -15.44 -41.75 65.32
C PRO A 335 -14.64 -42.86 66.05
N SER A 336 -14.20 -43.88 65.29
CA SER A 336 -13.10 -44.80 65.66
C SER A 336 -12.58 -45.64 64.47
N ASP A 337 -11.29 -45.49 64.14
CA ASP A 337 -10.19 -46.49 64.18
C ASP A 337 -10.35 -47.97 63.71
N ALA A 338 -9.22 -48.69 63.75
CA ALA A 338 -8.95 -50.12 63.44
C ALA A 338 -9.01 -50.50 61.94
N SER A 339 -7.97 -51.06 61.28
CA SER A 339 -7.10 -52.23 61.55
C SER A 339 -7.85 -53.58 61.53
N GLY A 340 -7.43 -54.62 60.80
CA GLY A 340 -6.26 -54.75 59.91
C GLY A 340 -5.38 -55.96 60.24
N GLU A 341 -5.95 -57.18 60.20
CA GLU A 341 -5.29 -58.44 60.55
C GLU A 341 -5.89 -59.62 59.76
N GLY A 342 -5.09 -60.67 59.52
CA GLY A 342 -5.56 -62.01 59.09
C GLY A 342 -5.78 -62.25 57.57
N GLU A 343 -5.56 -63.48 57.07
CA GLU A 343 -4.25 -64.08 56.73
C GLU A 343 -4.42 -65.32 55.81
N ALA A 344 -3.49 -65.52 54.86
CA ALA A 344 -3.30 -66.72 54.01
C ALA A 344 -4.47 -67.15 53.06
N ALA A 345 -4.29 -67.99 52.03
CA ALA A 345 -3.11 -68.73 51.56
C ALA A 345 -3.01 -68.83 50.01
N ALA A 346 -1.76 -68.85 49.52
CA ALA A 346 -1.09 -69.50 48.34
C ALA A 346 -1.89 -70.25 47.21
N PRO A 347 -1.27 -70.59 46.03
CA PRO A 347 0.15 -70.48 45.65
C PRO A 347 0.51 -69.93 44.23
N LEU A 348 1.74 -69.39 44.10
CA LEU A 348 2.79 -69.55 43.04
C LEU A 348 2.37 -69.78 41.56
N GLN A 349 2.96 -69.20 40.50
CA GLN A 349 4.34 -68.71 40.19
C GLN A 349 4.28 -67.61 39.08
N PRO A 350 5.39 -67.11 38.47
CA PRO A 350 6.77 -66.89 38.94
C PRO A 350 7.19 -65.40 38.91
N SER A 351 8.33 -65.05 39.49
CA SER A 351 8.87 -63.68 39.49
C SER A 351 9.56 -63.29 38.16
N THR A 352 9.20 -62.12 37.63
CA THR A 352 9.91 -61.48 36.50
C THR A 352 10.94 -60.47 37.04
N PRO A 353 12.18 -60.43 36.54
CA PRO A 353 13.19 -59.48 37.03
C PRO A 353 12.82 -58.02 36.72
N PRO A 354 13.21 -57.05 37.57
CA PRO A 354 12.90 -55.64 37.35
C PRO A 354 13.59 -55.13 36.08
N ARG A 355 12.80 -54.61 35.14
CA ARG A 355 13.35 -53.93 33.95
C ARG A 355 14.11 -52.68 34.39
N PRO A 356 15.30 -52.39 33.81
CA PRO A 356 15.99 -51.13 34.09
C PRO A 356 15.12 -49.94 33.69
N PRO A 357 15.25 -48.78 34.36
CA PRO A 357 14.42 -47.62 34.08
C PRO A 357 14.60 -47.18 32.63
N ALA A 358 13.55 -47.31 31.84
CA ALA A 358 13.57 -46.97 30.42
C ALA A 358 13.96 -45.49 30.28
N ARG A 359 15.14 -45.22 29.68
CA ARG A 359 15.60 -43.86 29.35
C ARG A 359 14.53 -43.18 28.50
N ARG A 360 13.70 -42.34 29.14
CA ARG A 360 12.72 -41.49 28.44
C ARG A 360 13.52 -40.57 27.52
N ARG A 361 13.52 -40.87 26.22
CA ARG A 361 13.95 -39.91 25.19
C ARG A 361 13.15 -38.63 25.44
N PRO A 362 13.79 -37.48 25.69
CA PRO A 362 13.06 -36.31 26.15
C PRO A 362 12.09 -35.84 25.06
N ALA A 363 10.88 -35.43 25.49
CA ALA A 363 9.75 -35.20 24.59
C ALA A 363 9.98 -34.07 23.57
N TRP A 364 11.00 -33.22 23.77
CA TRP A 364 11.40 -32.18 22.83
C TRP A 364 12.14 -32.68 21.58
N LEU A 365 12.64 -33.92 21.54
CA LEU A 365 13.33 -34.43 20.34
C LEU A 365 12.42 -34.57 19.11
N VAL A 366 11.13 -34.89 19.30
CA VAL A 366 10.17 -35.02 18.19
C VAL A 366 9.83 -33.67 17.55
N PRO A 367 9.41 -32.62 18.28
CA PRO A 367 9.13 -31.33 17.65
C PRO A 367 10.38 -30.66 17.05
N VAL A 368 11.58 -30.85 17.63
CA VAL A 368 12.83 -30.37 17.01
C VAL A 368 13.07 -31.05 15.66
N ALA A 369 12.92 -32.37 15.57
CA ALA A 369 13.08 -33.09 14.29
C ALA A 369 12.07 -32.63 13.22
N VAL A 370 10.81 -32.40 13.61
CA VAL A 370 9.74 -31.94 12.70
C VAL A 370 9.96 -30.52 12.17
N VAL A 371 10.64 -29.65 12.92
CA VAL A 371 10.99 -28.28 12.45
C VAL A 371 12.31 -28.26 11.67
N VAL A 372 13.33 -29.02 12.11
CA VAL A 372 14.66 -29.00 11.49
C VAL A 372 14.70 -29.74 10.16
N VAL A 373 14.00 -30.87 9.99
CA VAL A 373 14.09 -31.66 8.75
C VAL A 373 13.56 -30.90 7.52
N PRO A 374 12.39 -30.21 7.54
CA PRO A 374 11.95 -29.38 6.42
C PRO A 374 12.91 -28.21 6.12
N ALA A 375 13.43 -27.54 7.15
CA ALA A 375 14.37 -26.43 6.98
C ALA A 375 15.71 -26.89 6.37
N VAL A 376 16.23 -28.05 6.79
CA VAL A 376 17.44 -28.66 6.22
C VAL A 376 17.19 -29.14 4.79
N LEU A 377 16.02 -29.72 4.48
CA LEU A 377 15.66 -30.11 3.11
C LEU A 377 15.52 -28.90 2.18
N ALA A 378 14.87 -27.82 2.63
CA ALA A 378 14.79 -26.58 1.88
C ALA A 378 16.19 -25.97 1.64
N GLY A 379 17.05 -25.95 2.68
CA GLY A 379 18.44 -25.53 2.56
C GLY A 379 19.25 -26.41 1.60
N LEU A 380 19.01 -27.72 1.58
CA LEU A 380 19.67 -28.65 0.65
C LEU A 380 19.21 -28.43 -0.80
N VAL A 381 17.92 -28.18 -1.01
CA VAL A 381 17.37 -27.83 -2.33
C VAL A 381 17.98 -26.51 -2.82
N VAL A 382 18.06 -25.47 -1.98
CA VAL A 382 18.71 -24.20 -2.33
C VAL A 382 20.22 -24.37 -2.60
N ALA A 383 20.92 -25.22 -1.84
CA ALA A 383 22.35 -25.48 -2.04
C ALA A 383 22.67 -26.30 -3.31
N LEU A 384 21.73 -27.14 -3.77
CA LEU A 384 21.87 -27.99 -4.95
C LEU A 384 21.29 -27.33 -6.22
N ALA A 385 20.27 -26.47 -6.09
CA ALA A 385 19.72 -25.66 -7.16
C ALA A 385 20.61 -24.44 -7.47
N ARG A 386 21.85 -24.70 -7.90
CA ARG A 386 22.71 -23.65 -8.47
C ARG A 386 22.05 -23.15 -9.78
N PRO A 387 21.85 -21.84 -9.96
CA PRO A 387 21.29 -21.31 -11.19
C PRO A 387 22.12 -21.72 -12.40
N LYS A 388 21.46 -22.29 -13.42
CA LYS A 388 22.03 -22.38 -14.76
C LYS A 388 21.66 -21.06 -15.46
N PRO A 389 22.61 -20.17 -15.77
CA PRO A 389 22.27 -18.84 -16.27
C PRO A 389 21.47 -18.93 -17.57
N SER A 390 20.44 -18.08 -17.66
CA SER A 390 19.80 -17.74 -18.92
C SER A 390 20.84 -17.14 -19.89
N GLY A 391 20.69 -17.39 -21.18
CA GLY A 391 21.71 -17.11 -22.20
C GLY A 391 21.90 -15.62 -22.58
N GLY A 392 21.81 -14.70 -21.61
CA GLY A 392 22.23 -13.32 -21.79
C GLY A 392 23.75 -13.20 -21.78
N GLU A 393 24.30 -12.19 -22.46
CA GLU A 393 25.73 -11.91 -22.43
C GLU A 393 26.10 -11.36 -21.04
N THR A 394 26.88 -12.13 -20.27
CA THR A 394 27.39 -11.70 -18.96
C THR A 394 28.56 -10.75 -19.17
N VAL A 395 28.35 -9.48 -18.88
CA VAL A 395 29.38 -8.44 -19.00
C VAL A 395 29.99 -8.20 -17.63
N ALA A 396 31.28 -8.50 -17.48
CA ALA A 396 32.00 -8.31 -16.23
C ALA A 396 32.53 -6.88 -16.06
N VAL A 397 32.52 -6.44 -14.80
CA VAL A 397 32.86 -5.11 -14.31
C VAL A 397 33.85 -5.22 -13.15
N SER A 398 34.86 -4.36 -13.11
CA SER A 398 35.80 -4.19 -11.99
C SER A 398 36.40 -2.77 -11.97
N GLU A 399 37.34 -2.52 -11.07
CA GLU A 399 38.11 -1.29 -10.94
C GLU A 399 39.15 -1.09 -12.06
N THR A 400 39.40 -2.11 -12.88
CA THR A 400 40.45 -2.11 -13.91
C THR A 400 39.96 -2.55 -15.29
N ASP A 401 38.83 -3.24 -15.38
CA ASP A 401 38.23 -3.68 -16.63
C ASP A 401 36.70 -3.49 -16.60
N CYS A 402 36.13 -3.16 -17.75
CA CYS A 402 34.73 -2.79 -17.91
C CYS A 402 34.31 -3.18 -19.32
N GLY A 403 33.27 -4.02 -19.45
CA GLY A 403 32.91 -4.59 -20.75
C GLY A 403 33.57 -5.93 -21.07
N GLN A 404 34.17 -6.61 -20.09
CA GLN A 404 34.68 -7.99 -20.27
C GLN A 404 33.53 -8.92 -20.69
N GLY A 405 33.65 -9.53 -21.87
CA GLY A 405 32.58 -10.35 -22.46
C GLY A 405 31.58 -9.61 -23.35
N PHE A 406 31.65 -8.28 -23.47
CA PHE A 406 30.76 -7.51 -24.36
C PHE A 406 31.10 -7.72 -25.85
N THR A 407 30.10 -8.09 -26.65
CA THR A 407 30.20 -8.15 -28.12
C THR A 407 29.24 -7.14 -28.77
N ALA A 408 29.01 -7.21 -30.08
CA ALA A 408 28.16 -6.23 -30.78
C ALA A 408 26.67 -6.53 -30.53
N PRO A 409 25.95 -5.69 -29.78
CA PRO A 409 24.54 -5.95 -29.48
C PRO A 409 23.67 -5.81 -30.74
N ARG A 410 22.53 -6.50 -30.73
CA ARG A 410 21.57 -6.43 -31.84
C ARG A 410 20.70 -5.17 -31.70
N PRO A 411 20.29 -4.53 -32.80
CA PRO A 411 19.31 -3.45 -32.74
C PRO A 411 18.00 -3.91 -32.09
N GLY A 412 17.37 -3.01 -31.32
CA GLY A 412 16.16 -3.25 -30.53
C GLY A 412 16.41 -3.17 -29.03
N ARG A 413 15.41 -3.55 -28.23
CA ARG A 413 15.53 -3.68 -26.77
C ARG A 413 16.45 -4.87 -26.46
N GLN A 414 17.48 -4.66 -25.65
CA GLN A 414 18.47 -5.66 -25.24
C GLN A 414 18.57 -5.68 -23.71
N THR A 415 18.91 -6.83 -23.15
CA THR A 415 19.20 -7.00 -21.71
C THR A 415 20.62 -7.54 -21.56
N PHE A 416 21.42 -6.87 -20.73
CA PHE A 416 22.81 -7.20 -20.45
C PHE A 416 22.96 -7.62 -18.99
N GLN A 417 23.63 -8.75 -18.71
CA GLN A 417 23.82 -9.21 -17.34
C GLN A 417 25.12 -8.64 -16.79
N MET A 418 25.02 -7.49 -16.11
CA MET A 418 26.18 -6.77 -15.58
C MET A 418 26.61 -7.41 -14.27
N ARG A 419 27.78 -8.05 -14.25
CA ARG A 419 28.33 -8.72 -13.07
C ARG A 419 29.55 -7.99 -12.51
N ASN A 420 29.47 -7.57 -11.25
CA ASN A 420 30.64 -7.03 -10.57
C ASN A 420 31.57 -8.17 -10.13
N THR A 421 32.83 -8.06 -10.55
CA THR A 421 33.93 -8.99 -10.30
C THR A 421 35.08 -8.34 -9.52
N GLY A 422 34.99 -7.03 -9.24
CA GLY A 422 35.87 -6.30 -8.33
C GLY A 422 35.41 -6.36 -6.87
N ASP A 423 36.17 -5.67 -6.02
CA ASP A 423 35.96 -5.59 -4.57
C ASP A 423 35.19 -4.32 -4.15
N LYS A 424 35.06 -3.33 -5.06
CA LYS A 424 34.29 -2.09 -4.88
C LYS A 424 32.93 -2.11 -5.58
N THR A 425 31.94 -1.44 -5.00
CA THR A 425 30.70 -1.07 -5.70
C THR A 425 31.01 -0.19 -6.92
N SER A 426 30.26 -0.36 -8.01
CA SER A 426 30.41 0.45 -9.23
C SER A 426 29.06 0.91 -9.76
N GLU A 427 29.00 2.15 -10.26
CA GLU A 427 28.00 2.55 -11.25
C GLU A 427 28.42 2.07 -12.63
N VAL A 428 27.45 1.74 -13.49
CA VAL A 428 27.68 1.08 -14.78
C VAL A 428 26.76 1.67 -15.84
N TYR A 429 27.34 2.26 -16.88
CA TYR A 429 26.61 3.00 -17.92
C TYR A 429 26.89 2.41 -19.31
N LEU A 430 25.85 2.21 -20.12
CA LEU A 430 26.00 2.02 -21.57
C LEU A 430 26.06 3.41 -22.22
N ILE A 431 27.19 3.79 -22.80
CA ILE A 431 27.42 5.14 -23.36
C ILE A 431 27.76 5.14 -24.84
N ASP A 432 27.49 6.26 -25.50
CA ASP A 432 28.20 6.63 -26.73
C ASP A 432 29.62 7.11 -26.37
N PRO A 433 30.69 6.53 -26.96
CA PRO A 433 32.07 6.79 -26.56
C PRO A 433 32.64 8.13 -27.06
N ALA A 434 31.88 8.90 -27.86
CA ALA A 434 32.31 10.20 -28.40
C ALA A 434 31.54 11.39 -27.79
N THR A 435 30.32 11.15 -27.30
CA THR A 435 29.42 12.17 -26.71
C THR A 435 29.09 11.92 -25.24
N HIS A 436 29.49 10.77 -24.69
CA HIS A 436 29.15 10.29 -23.33
C HIS A 436 27.66 10.13 -23.04
N ALA A 437 26.78 10.26 -24.04
CA ALA A 437 25.35 10.09 -23.89
C ALA A 437 24.99 8.66 -23.42
N VAL A 438 24.16 8.57 -22.38
CA VAL A 438 23.78 7.33 -21.69
C VAL A 438 22.53 6.72 -22.34
N TYR A 439 22.59 5.42 -22.63
CA TYR A 439 21.49 4.60 -23.18
C TYR A 439 20.80 3.70 -22.14
N GLY A 440 21.33 3.65 -20.93
CA GLY A 440 20.85 2.84 -19.81
C GLY A 440 21.96 2.63 -18.78
N GLU A 441 21.58 2.49 -17.51
CA GLU A 441 22.52 2.48 -16.39
C GLU A 441 22.10 1.54 -15.25
N ILE A 442 23.06 1.12 -14.44
CA ILE A 442 22.86 0.52 -13.12
C ILE A 442 23.66 1.34 -12.10
N GLU A 443 22.93 1.91 -11.15
CA GLU A 443 23.53 2.46 -9.94
C GLU A 443 23.87 1.38 -8.91
N GLY A 444 24.98 1.57 -8.20
CA GLY A 444 25.29 0.78 -7.00
C GLY A 444 25.43 -0.73 -7.21
N LEU A 445 26.06 -1.18 -8.30
CA LEU A 445 26.31 -2.61 -8.53
C LEU A 445 27.37 -3.13 -7.53
N ALA A 446 26.90 -3.77 -6.45
CA ALA A 446 27.72 -4.21 -5.33
C ALA A 446 28.66 -5.39 -5.70
N PRO A 447 29.81 -5.56 -5.00
CA PRO A 447 30.78 -6.61 -5.25
C PRO A 447 30.18 -8.01 -5.34
N GLY A 448 30.61 -8.79 -6.34
CA GLY A 448 30.17 -10.16 -6.57
C GLY A 448 28.74 -10.35 -7.11
N THR A 449 27.91 -9.30 -7.11
CA THR A 449 26.51 -9.34 -7.57
C THR A 449 26.38 -9.26 -9.10
N THR A 450 25.23 -9.70 -9.60
CA THR A 450 24.81 -9.52 -11.00
C THR A 450 23.47 -8.79 -11.01
N ARG A 451 23.29 -7.80 -11.91
CA ARG A 451 22.00 -7.16 -12.20
C ARG A 451 21.80 -7.02 -13.71
N ASP A 452 20.55 -7.10 -14.14
CA ASP A 452 20.18 -6.92 -15.54
C ASP A 452 20.05 -5.42 -15.87
N LEU A 453 20.71 -4.97 -16.94
CA LEU A 453 20.57 -3.63 -17.52
C LEU A 453 19.80 -3.74 -18.83
N VAL A 454 18.69 -3.03 -18.94
CA VAL A 454 17.83 -3.03 -20.14
C VAL A 454 18.02 -1.72 -20.89
N ALA A 455 18.43 -1.79 -22.16
CA ALA A 455 18.65 -0.62 -23.01
C ALA A 455 18.10 -0.84 -24.42
N THR A 456 17.72 0.24 -25.11
CA THR A 456 17.30 0.17 -26.52
C THR A 456 18.46 0.56 -27.42
N VAL A 457 18.99 -0.40 -28.16
CA VAL A 457 20.14 -0.25 -29.05
C VAL A 457 19.66 0.09 -30.46
N ALA A 458 20.19 1.15 -31.06
CA ALA A 458 20.03 1.49 -32.48
C ALA A 458 21.37 1.47 -33.23
N GLY A 459 21.38 1.86 -34.51
CA GLY A 459 22.63 2.07 -35.25
C GLY A 459 23.47 3.18 -34.60
N GLY A 460 24.69 2.85 -34.16
CA GLY A 460 25.49 3.72 -33.30
C GLY A 460 26.83 3.12 -32.90
N SER A 461 27.52 3.76 -31.96
CA SER A 461 28.74 3.24 -31.34
C SER A 461 28.55 3.22 -29.82
N TYR A 462 28.92 2.13 -29.17
CA TYR A 462 28.61 1.88 -27.77
C TYR A 462 29.84 1.42 -27.01
N ALA A 463 30.00 1.87 -25.77
CA ALA A 463 30.98 1.38 -24.82
C ALA A 463 30.34 1.28 -23.43
N TRP A 464 30.87 0.38 -22.60
CA TRP A 464 30.56 0.37 -21.17
C TRP A 464 31.48 1.37 -20.46
N ARG A 465 30.92 2.21 -19.59
CA ARG A 465 31.67 3.05 -18.64
C ARG A 465 31.32 2.61 -17.23
N CYS A 466 32.32 2.22 -16.46
CA CYS A 466 32.17 1.74 -15.09
C CYS A 466 32.88 2.71 -14.15
N VAL A 467 32.19 3.15 -13.10
CA VAL A 467 32.71 4.12 -12.13
C VAL A 467 32.67 3.50 -10.73
N PRO A 468 33.79 2.92 -10.24
CA PRO A 468 33.88 2.40 -8.89
C PRO A 468 33.80 3.51 -7.84
N THR A 469 33.23 3.23 -6.68
CA THR A 469 33.26 4.15 -5.52
C THR A 469 34.70 4.53 -5.18
N ASP A 470 35.01 5.83 -5.11
CA ASP A 470 36.38 6.35 -4.94
C ASP A 470 37.39 5.78 -5.97
N GLY A 471 36.94 5.54 -7.20
CA GLY A 471 37.71 5.02 -8.31
C GLY A 471 37.83 6.01 -9.47
N LYS A 472 38.58 5.63 -10.51
CA LYS A 472 38.55 6.31 -11.81
C LYS A 472 37.58 5.58 -12.73
N ALA A 473 36.89 6.32 -13.60
CA ALA A 473 36.05 5.73 -14.63
C ALA A 473 36.89 4.86 -15.59
N VAL A 474 36.53 3.59 -15.72
CA VAL A 474 37.07 2.66 -16.73
C VAL A 474 36.07 2.62 -17.88
N THR A 475 36.55 2.66 -19.13
CA THR A 475 35.67 2.61 -20.32
C THR A 475 36.13 1.49 -21.25
N SER A 476 35.18 0.68 -21.74
CA SER A 476 35.45 -0.45 -22.62
C SER A 476 35.98 -0.01 -23.98
N LYS A 477 36.45 -0.99 -24.78
CA LYS A 477 36.56 -0.78 -26.23
C LYS A 477 35.17 -0.45 -26.79
N ALA A 478 35.12 0.51 -27.71
CA ALA A 478 33.91 0.85 -28.44
C ALA A 478 33.53 -0.26 -29.43
N VAL A 479 32.24 -0.58 -29.51
CA VAL A 479 31.65 -1.55 -30.43
C VAL A 479 30.61 -0.83 -31.30
N ARG A 480 30.57 -1.13 -32.59
CA ARG A 480 29.70 -0.43 -33.55
C ARG A 480 28.55 -1.32 -34.00
N VAL A 481 27.33 -0.79 -33.93
CA VAL A 481 26.10 -1.48 -34.33
C VAL A 481 25.61 -0.90 -35.67
N ALA A 482 25.29 -1.78 -36.61
CA ALA A 482 24.72 -1.39 -37.90
C ALA A 482 23.20 -1.22 -37.80
N GLY A 483 22.67 -0.11 -38.33
CA GLY A 483 21.25 0.20 -38.32
C GLY A 483 21.01 1.69 -38.58
N ALA A 484 19.75 2.12 -38.52
CA ALA A 484 19.42 3.54 -38.42
C ALA A 484 19.66 4.04 -36.99
N ALA A 485 20.08 5.30 -36.81
CA ALA A 485 20.07 5.95 -35.52
C ALA A 485 18.62 6.20 -35.07
N GLY A 486 18.32 6.05 -33.78
CA GLY A 486 16.94 6.16 -33.27
C GLY A 486 16.71 5.77 -31.80
N SER A 487 17.75 5.39 -31.06
CA SER A 487 17.70 5.17 -29.62
C SER A 487 17.83 6.50 -28.87
N THR A 488 16.85 6.84 -28.03
CA THR A 488 16.94 7.98 -27.12
C THR A 488 18.11 7.78 -26.15
N ALA A 489 18.98 8.79 -26.03
CA ALA A 489 20.11 8.80 -25.11
C ALA A 489 20.11 10.11 -24.33
N VAL A 490 20.40 10.06 -23.04
CA VAL A 490 20.50 11.25 -22.19
C VAL A 490 21.96 11.71 -22.18
N VAL A 491 22.24 12.92 -22.66
CA VAL A 491 23.56 13.53 -22.49
C VAL A 491 23.72 13.84 -21.00
N PRO A 492 24.70 13.25 -20.28
CA PRO A 492 24.81 13.43 -18.84
C PRO A 492 25.05 14.90 -18.47
N VAL A 493 24.74 15.27 -17.23
CA VAL A 493 25.03 16.59 -16.66
C VAL A 493 26.11 16.45 -15.59
N SER A 494 26.99 17.43 -15.50
CA SER A 494 27.94 17.59 -14.39
C SER A 494 27.54 18.75 -13.47
N GLU A 495 28.02 18.73 -12.23
CA GLU A 495 27.93 19.90 -11.31
C GLU A 495 28.38 21.21 -11.98
N ARG A 496 29.39 21.13 -12.85
CA ARG A 496 29.95 22.28 -13.56
C ARG A 496 28.99 22.89 -14.58
N ASP A 497 28.11 22.08 -15.18
CA ASP A 497 27.10 22.57 -16.11
C ASP A 497 25.96 23.29 -15.36
N LEU A 498 25.57 22.77 -14.19
CA LEU A 498 24.56 23.36 -13.31
C LEU A 498 25.08 24.58 -12.52
N ALA A 499 26.39 24.74 -12.36
CA ALA A 499 26.98 25.86 -11.63
C ALA A 499 26.59 27.25 -12.17
N ALA A 500 26.35 27.39 -13.48
CA ALA A 500 25.88 28.64 -14.08
C ALA A 500 24.38 28.91 -13.82
N PRO A 501 23.45 27.95 -14.08
CA PRO A 501 22.07 28.02 -13.61
C PRO A 501 21.93 28.30 -12.11
N LEU A 502 22.70 27.60 -11.26
CA LEU A 502 22.69 27.78 -9.80
C LEU A 502 23.10 29.19 -9.39
N LYS A 503 24.17 29.73 -10.00
CA LYS A 503 24.59 31.11 -9.75
C LYS A 503 23.53 32.13 -10.16
N ALA A 504 22.82 31.90 -11.27
CA ALA A 504 21.72 32.75 -11.70
C ALA A 504 20.53 32.68 -10.72
N TYR A 505 20.13 31.47 -10.32
CA TYR A 505 19.00 31.27 -9.41
C TYR A 505 19.29 31.78 -7.98
N ARG A 506 20.48 31.56 -7.42
CA ARG A 506 20.86 32.15 -6.12
C ARG A 506 20.82 33.69 -6.17
N ALA A 507 21.16 34.31 -7.31
CA ALA A 507 21.04 35.76 -7.48
C ALA A 507 19.57 36.22 -7.63
N TYR A 508 18.67 35.40 -8.15
CA TYR A 508 17.22 35.64 -8.11
C TYR A 508 16.70 35.59 -6.65
N VAL A 509 17.03 34.51 -5.92
CA VAL A 509 16.58 34.31 -4.53
C VAL A 509 17.08 35.41 -3.60
N ASP A 510 18.34 35.85 -3.69
CA ASP A 510 18.85 36.97 -2.88
C ASP A 510 18.04 38.28 -3.10
N ARG A 511 17.75 38.64 -4.36
CA ARG A 511 16.89 39.81 -4.67
C ARG A 511 15.46 39.63 -4.17
N GLY A 512 14.97 38.39 -4.18
CA GLY A 512 13.69 37.99 -3.60
C GLY A 512 13.65 38.19 -2.10
N LEU A 513 14.60 37.60 -1.36
CA LEU A 513 14.75 37.72 0.08
C LEU A 513 14.96 39.17 0.54
N ALA A 514 15.81 39.94 -0.15
CA ALA A 514 15.98 41.37 0.13
C ALA A 514 14.67 42.17 -0.06
N THR A 515 13.75 41.69 -0.90
CA THR A 515 12.43 42.28 -1.16
C THR A 515 11.40 41.83 -0.12
N LEU A 516 11.41 40.54 0.21
CA LEU A 516 10.63 39.93 1.30
C LEU A 516 10.84 40.68 2.62
N VAL A 517 12.10 40.95 3.00
CA VAL A 517 12.46 41.71 4.21
C VAL A 517 11.82 43.11 4.25
N ARG A 518 11.66 43.78 3.10
CA ARG A 518 10.98 45.09 3.05
C ARG A 518 9.48 44.95 3.22
N GLN A 519 8.87 43.88 2.70
CA GLN A 519 7.43 43.64 2.77
C GLN A 519 7.01 43.13 4.15
N THR A 520 7.78 42.22 4.77
CA THR A 520 7.50 41.71 6.13
C THR A 520 7.69 42.78 7.20
N ARG A 521 8.67 43.68 7.05
CA ARG A 521 8.79 44.87 7.90
C ARG A 521 7.59 45.81 7.77
N LYS A 522 7.14 46.11 6.53
CA LYS A 522 5.92 46.91 6.30
C LYS A 522 4.68 46.27 6.93
N LEU A 523 4.56 44.95 6.82
CA LEU A 523 3.50 44.17 7.45
C LEU A 523 3.51 44.32 8.98
N ASP A 524 4.67 44.26 9.64
CA ASP A 524 4.78 44.55 11.07
C ASP A 524 4.42 46.02 11.37
N ASP A 525 4.95 47.00 10.62
CA ASP A 525 4.63 48.43 10.82
C ASP A 525 3.10 48.73 10.75
N ASP A 526 2.40 48.18 9.75
CA ASP A 526 0.94 48.33 9.62
C ASP A 526 0.18 47.56 10.71
N ILE A 527 0.63 46.36 11.11
CA ILE A 527 0.06 45.64 12.28
C ILE A 527 0.30 46.43 13.57
N ARG A 528 1.49 47.01 13.76
CA ARG A 528 1.86 47.79 14.95
C ARG A 528 1.00 49.05 15.09
N SER A 529 0.72 49.70 13.96
CA SER A 529 -0.12 50.88 13.80
C SER A 529 -1.62 50.57 13.89
N GLY A 530 -2.01 49.30 13.84
CA GLY A 530 -3.41 48.85 13.91
C GLY A 530 -4.15 48.85 12.56
N HIS A 531 -3.45 49.05 11.44
CA HIS A 531 -4.00 49.08 10.09
C HIS A 531 -4.28 47.66 9.55
N LEU A 532 -5.08 46.86 10.28
CA LEU A 532 -5.37 45.46 9.94
C LEU A 532 -6.10 45.29 8.58
N GLY A 533 -6.63 46.37 7.99
CA GLY A 533 -7.09 46.39 6.60
C GLY A 533 -5.93 46.28 5.61
N THR A 534 -4.97 47.23 5.69
CA THR A 534 -3.76 47.28 4.87
C THR A 534 -2.91 46.03 5.05
N ALA A 535 -2.69 45.61 6.30
CA ALA A 535 -1.87 44.46 6.65
C ALA A 535 -2.26 43.15 5.94
N ARG A 536 -3.53 42.95 5.58
CA ARG A 536 -3.95 41.76 4.81
C ARG A 536 -3.44 41.79 3.35
N ALA A 537 -3.35 42.97 2.75
CA ALA A 537 -2.78 43.13 1.41
C ALA A 537 -1.23 43.05 1.44
N ASP A 538 -0.60 43.58 2.48
CA ASP A 538 0.85 43.47 2.68
C ASP A 538 1.27 42.03 2.99
N TRP A 539 0.50 41.30 3.80
CA TRP A 539 0.69 39.88 4.07
C TRP A 539 0.68 39.08 2.77
N LEU A 540 -0.32 39.28 1.91
CA LEU A 540 -0.42 38.56 0.63
C LEU A 540 0.73 38.94 -0.32
N THR A 541 1.17 40.19 -0.29
CA THR A 541 2.29 40.69 -1.11
C THR A 541 3.62 40.07 -0.67
N ALA A 542 3.84 39.95 0.64
CA ALA A 542 5.01 39.29 1.22
C ALA A 542 4.98 37.77 1.00
N HIS A 543 3.83 37.10 1.25
CA HIS A 543 3.69 35.66 1.13
C HIS A 543 3.88 35.16 -0.31
N ARG A 544 3.28 35.83 -1.30
CA ARG A 544 3.54 35.54 -2.72
C ARG A 544 5.00 35.74 -3.11
N THR A 545 5.67 36.73 -2.52
CA THR A 545 7.10 36.95 -2.76
C THR A 545 7.93 35.79 -2.18
N TYR A 546 7.59 35.27 -0.99
CA TYR A 546 8.22 34.07 -0.43
C TYR A 546 7.99 32.83 -1.32
N ALA A 547 6.74 32.55 -1.67
CA ALA A 547 6.32 31.41 -2.48
C ALA A 547 7.06 31.34 -3.84
N SER A 548 7.28 32.50 -4.49
CA SER A 548 8.03 32.56 -5.76
C SER A 548 9.51 32.14 -5.68
N LEU A 549 10.09 32.04 -4.48
CA LEU A 549 11.46 31.56 -4.26
C LEU A 549 11.52 30.04 -4.03
N GLY A 550 10.42 29.32 -4.28
CA GLY A 550 10.14 27.97 -3.81
C GLY A 550 11.16 26.88 -4.13
N ALA A 551 12.09 27.06 -5.08
CA ALA A 551 13.12 26.04 -5.30
C ALA A 551 14.14 25.94 -4.16
N ALA A 552 14.19 26.95 -3.28
CA ALA A 552 15.21 27.08 -2.25
C ALA A 552 14.74 26.70 -0.82
N TYR A 553 13.53 26.13 -0.61
CA TYR A 553 13.08 25.78 0.75
C TYR A 553 14.02 24.80 1.47
N GLY A 554 14.64 23.86 0.75
CA GLY A 554 15.68 22.99 1.30
C GLY A 554 16.90 23.78 1.82
N THR A 555 17.40 24.72 0.99
CA THR A 555 18.47 25.67 1.32
C THR A 555 18.12 26.63 2.46
N PHE A 556 16.83 26.88 2.72
CA PHE A 556 16.40 27.75 3.83
C PHE A 556 16.53 27.06 5.21
N ALA A 557 16.58 25.72 5.25
CA ALA A 557 16.68 24.91 6.46
C ALA A 557 15.63 25.33 7.51
N ASP A 558 16.02 25.39 8.78
CA ASP A 558 15.28 25.90 9.94
C ASP A 558 14.43 27.17 9.70
N PHE A 559 14.78 28.03 8.74
CA PHE A 559 14.02 29.24 8.47
C PHE A 559 12.69 28.97 7.78
N ASP A 560 12.55 27.91 6.97
CA ASP A 560 11.27 27.63 6.30
C ASP A 560 10.16 27.36 7.31
N GLN A 561 10.38 26.45 8.27
CA GLN A 561 9.43 26.18 9.34
C GLN A 561 9.12 27.42 10.20
N LYS A 562 10.07 28.36 10.33
CA LYS A 562 9.92 29.61 11.11
C LYS A 562 9.26 30.75 10.32
N ILE A 563 9.21 30.66 8.99
CA ILE A 563 8.65 31.69 8.08
C ILE A 563 7.31 31.22 7.51
N ASN A 564 7.12 29.94 7.21
CA ASN A 564 5.93 29.38 6.57
C ASN A 564 5.44 28.07 7.23
N GLY A 565 5.79 27.83 8.50
CA GLY A 565 5.34 26.65 9.24
C GLY A 565 3.83 26.57 9.43
N ARG A 566 3.29 25.36 9.26
CA ARG A 566 1.86 25.05 9.43
C ARG A 566 1.53 24.67 10.89
N PRO A 567 0.25 24.78 11.31
CA PRO A 567 -0.18 24.30 12.64
C PRO A 567 -0.30 22.76 12.70
N ASP A 568 -0.26 22.09 11.56
CA ASP A 568 -0.50 20.65 11.44
C ASP A 568 0.61 19.82 12.10
N GLY A 569 0.22 18.80 12.85
CA GLY A 569 1.15 17.98 13.64
C GLY A 569 1.66 18.61 14.94
N LEU A 570 1.47 19.91 15.17
CA LEU A 570 1.81 20.55 16.45
C LEU A 570 0.82 20.15 17.56
N PRO A 571 1.27 19.79 18.78
CA PRO A 571 0.39 19.35 19.87
C PRO A 571 -0.72 20.34 20.26
N GLY A 572 -0.47 21.65 20.13
CA GLY A 572 -1.45 22.72 20.34
C GLY A 572 -2.20 23.19 19.08
N GLY A 573 -1.84 22.68 17.90
CA GLY A 573 -2.34 23.16 16.60
C GLY A 573 -2.19 24.68 16.46
N VAL A 574 -3.26 25.36 16.03
CA VAL A 574 -3.32 26.85 15.93
C VAL A 574 -3.15 27.61 17.26
N ARG A 575 -3.01 26.91 18.39
CA ARG A 575 -2.70 27.46 19.71
C ARG A 575 -1.33 27.05 20.26
N ASP A 576 -0.53 26.32 19.47
CA ASP A 576 0.82 25.97 19.88
C ASP A 576 1.72 27.21 19.97
N LYS A 577 2.75 27.15 20.81
CA LYS A 577 3.78 28.19 20.93
C LYS A 577 4.71 28.23 19.72
N ASP A 578 4.86 27.11 19.02
CA ASP A 578 5.78 26.97 17.88
C ASP A 578 5.11 27.30 16.54
N PHE A 579 3.77 27.48 16.52
CA PHE A 579 3.04 27.97 15.34
C PHE A 579 3.40 29.43 15.07
N THR A 580 4.23 29.66 14.05
CA THR A 580 4.90 30.94 13.75
C THR A 580 4.81 31.28 12.25
N GLY A 581 5.45 32.36 11.81
CA GLY A 581 5.52 32.73 10.40
C GLY A 581 4.21 33.25 9.76
N PHE A 582 4.14 33.17 8.42
CA PHE A 582 3.05 33.66 7.58
C PHE A 582 1.70 33.11 8.00
N HIS A 583 1.55 31.79 8.09
CA HIS A 583 0.30 31.13 8.47
C HIS A 583 -0.17 31.51 9.89
N ARG A 584 0.77 31.75 10.83
CA ARG A 584 0.40 32.27 12.16
C ARG A 584 -0.15 33.70 12.10
N VAL A 585 0.44 34.57 11.29
CA VAL A 585 -0.04 35.96 11.10
C VAL A 585 -1.37 35.96 10.35
N GLU A 586 -1.49 35.13 9.32
CA GLU A 586 -2.71 34.87 8.54
C GLU A 586 -3.87 34.47 9.45
N TYR A 587 -3.69 33.40 10.24
CA TYR A 587 -4.70 32.90 11.15
C TYR A 587 -5.25 34.03 12.04
N GLY A 588 -4.37 34.87 12.61
CA GLY A 588 -4.80 35.99 13.44
C GLY A 588 -5.47 37.13 12.66
N LEU A 589 -4.97 37.49 11.48
CA LEU A 589 -5.54 38.54 10.63
C LEU A 589 -6.96 38.19 10.13
N TRP A 590 -7.24 36.91 9.85
CA TRP A 590 -8.55 36.47 9.34
C TRP A 590 -9.50 35.93 10.43
N HIS A 591 -8.99 35.44 11.57
CA HIS A 591 -9.81 35.06 12.74
C HIS A 591 -9.99 36.16 13.80
N GLY A 592 -9.75 37.43 13.43
CA GLY A 592 -10.13 38.59 14.26
C GLY A 592 -9.27 38.84 15.50
N GLN A 593 -8.01 38.40 15.51
CA GLN A 593 -7.06 38.80 16.56
C GLN A 593 -6.77 40.30 16.46
N SER A 594 -6.63 40.95 17.62
CA SER A 594 -6.27 42.37 17.68
C SER A 594 -4.83 42.62 17.26
N ALA A 595 -4.55 43.84 16.83
CA ALA A 595 -3.19 44.32 16.54
C ALA A 595 -2.20 44.02 17.68
N ALA A 596 -2.62 44.19 18.94
CA ALA A 596 -1.79 43.90 20.11
C ALA A 596 -1.39 42.41 20.22
N GLN A 597 -2.24 41.48 19.78
CA GLN A 597 -1.95 40.04 19.75
C GLN A 597 -1.09 39.62 18.55
N LEU A 598 -1.09 40.42 17.47
CA LEU A 598 -0.35 40.16 16.23
C LEU A 598 1.06 40.78 16.20
N LYS A 599 1.34 41.82 17.00
CA LYS A 599 2.67 42.47 17.09
C LYS A 599 3.83 41.49 17.28
N GLY A 600 3.68 40.50 18.16
CA GLY A 600 4.71 39.48 18.41
C GLY A 600 4.98 38.61 17.17
N PRO A 601 3.97 37.88 16.65
CA PRO A 601 4.11 37.08 15.44
C PRO A 601 4.56 37.85 14.19
N ALA A 602 4.10 39.09 14.00
CA ALA A 602 4.47 39.91 12.85
C ALA A 602 5.94 40.35 12.91
N GLN A 603 6.40 40.86 14.06
CA GLN A 603 7.81 41.17 14.25
C GLN A 603 8.69 39.92 14.11
N GLN A 604 8.28 38.78 14.68
CA GLN A 604 9.02 37.51 14.56
C GLN A 604 9.15 37.05 13.10
N LEU A 605 8.11 37.21 12.27
CA LEU A 605 8.16 36.93 10.83
C LEU A 605 9.14 37.86 10.09
N ALA A 606 9.17 39.15 10.45
CA ALA A 606 10.13 40.11 9.88
C ALA A 606 11.58 39.78 10.28
N ASP A 607 11.83 39.49 11.56
CA ASP A 607 13.13 39.10 12.10
C ASP A 607 13.62 37.77 11.47
N ASN A 608 12.74 36.78 11.30
CA ASN A 608 13.06 35.51 10.64
C ASN A 608 13.41 35.70 9.15
N ALA A 609 12.66 36.52 8.41
CA ALA A 609 12.95 36.82 7.00
C ALA A 609 14.31 37.54 6.83
N GLU A 610 14.65 38.45 7.75
CA GLU A 610 15.96 39.11 7.77
C GLU A 610 17.09 38.16 8.18
N GLY A 611 16.84 37.23 9.10
CA GLY A 611 17.76 36.15 9.46
C GLY A 611 18.06 35.25 8.26
N LEU A 612 17.03 34.83 7.52
CA LEU A 612 17.18 34.03 6.30
C LEU A 612 17.99 34.78 5.24
N TRP A 613 17.67 36.05 4.97
CA TRP A 613 18.41 36.84 3.99
C TRP A 613 19.90 36.96 4.34
N LYS A 614 20.25 37.13 5.61
CA LYS A 614 21.65 37.16 6.08
C LYS A 614 22.34 35.80 6.02
N ALA A 615 21.61 34.70 6.21
CA ALA A 615 22.14 33.35 6.17
C ALA A 615 22.33 32.81 4.74
N PHE A 616 21.40 33.13 3.82
CA PHE A 616 21.33 32.54 2.48
C PHE A 616 22.62 32.59 1.63
N PRO A 617 23.46 33.64 1.68
CA PRO A 617 24.76 33.64 0.98
C PRO A 617 25.70 32.50 1.43
N HIS A 618 25.56 32.04 2.67
CA HIS A 618 26.37 30.98 3.29
C HIS A 618 25.67 29.62 3.36
N GLN A 619 24.37 29.54 3.06
CA GLN A 619 23.66 28.27 2.97
C GLN A 619 24.14 27.44 1.78
N ASP A 620 24.19 26.13 1.96
CA ASP A 620 24.50 25.19 0.89
C ASP A 620 23.27 24.96 0.01
N PHE A 621 23.50 24.88 -1.30
CA PHE A 621 22.44 24.75 -2.30
C PHE A 621 22.92 23.74 -3.34
N ASP A 622 22.46 22.50 -3.17
CA ASP A 622 22.76 21.40 -4.07
C ASP A 622 22.36 21.76 -5.53
N PRO A 623 23.25 21.64 -6.53
CA PRO A 623 22.87 21.93 -7.91
C PRO A 623 21.74 21.03 -8.45
N SER A 624 21.57 19.82 -7.90
CA SER A 624 20.54 18.84 -8.31
C SER A 624 19.13 19.20 -7.83
N ASP A 625 18.98 20.09 -6.83
CA ASP A 625 17.68 20.62 -6.42
C ASP A 625 17.02 21.42 -7.57
N LEU A 626 17.78 22.09 -8.42
CA LEU A 626 17.22 22.96 -9.47
C LEU A 626 16.31 22.22 -10.47
N PRO A 627 16.73 21.11 -11.10
CA PRO A 627 15.84 20.36 -11.99
C PRO A 627 14.74 19.59 -11.25
N LEU A 628 15.00 19.11 -10.02
CA LEU A 628 14.01 18.45 -9.18
C LEU A 628 12.83 19.37 -8.83
N ARG A 629 13.14 20.55 -8.28
CA ARG A 629 12.15 21.54 -7.83
C ARG A 629 11.34 22.14 -8.98
N ALA A 630 11.81 22.01 -10.23
CA ALA A 630 11.06 22.43 -11.42
C ALA A 630 9.72 21.68 -11.54
N HIS A 631 9.67 20.42 -11.12
CA HIS A 631 8.45 19.63 -11.00
C HIS A 631 7.79 19.82 -9.62
N GLU A 632 8.51 19.55 -8.53
CA GLU A 632 7.94 19.48 -7.17
C GLU A 632 7.21 20.75 -6.70
N ILE A 633 7.63 21.96 -7.14
CA ILE A 633 6.95 23.21 -6.76
C ILE A 633 5.47 23.16 -7.17
N LEU A 634 5.16 22.60 -8.34
CA LEU A 634 3.78 22.47 -8.82
C LEU A 634 3.08 21.23 -8.27
N GLU A 635 3.82 20.19 -7.87
CA GLU A 635 3.24 19.01 -7.20
C GLU A 635 2.73 19.40 -5.80
N ASN A 636 3.56 20.08 -5.02
CA ASN A 636 3.19 20.67 -3.73
C ASN A 636 2.04 21.70 -3.89
N THR A 637 2.02 22.45 -5.00
CA THR A 637 0.91 23.36 -5.34
C THR A 637 -0.40 22.59 -5.56
N LEU A 638 -0.37 21.48 -6.31
CA LEU A 638 -1.54 20.63 -6.53
C LEU A 638 -2.00 19.93 -5.25
N GLN A 639 -1.06 19.49 -4.41
CA GLN A 639 -1.35 18.78 -3.17
C GLN A 639 -1.92 19.69 -2.07
N PHE A 640 -1.37 20.89 -1.87
CA PHE A 640 -1.68 21.73 -0.71
C PHE A 640 -2.40 23.05 -1.06
N GLU A 641 -1.95 23.79 -2.07
CA GLU A 641 -2.52 25.11 -2.39
C GLU A 641 -3.85 24.98 -3.16
N LEU A 642 -3.93 24.08 -4.14
CA LEU A 642 -5.15 23.83 -4.93
C LEU A 642 -6.19 22.99 -4.19
N THR A 643 -5.84 22.38 -3.06
CA THR A 643 -6.79 21.77 -2.11
C THR A 643 -7.26 22.75 -1.04
N GLY A 644 -6.44 23.77 -0.72
CA GLY A 644 -6.67 24.71 0.39
C GLY A 644 -6.19 24.18 1.74
N ASP A 645 -5.30 23.19 1.76
CA ASP A 645 -4.74 22.53 2.96
C ASP A 645 -3.82 23.48 3.77
N THR A 646 -3.26 24.50 3.15
CA THR A 646 -2.42 25.53 3.81
C THR A 646 -3.22 26.73 4.35
N ASP A 647 -4.43 26.98 3.84
CA ASP A 647 -5.16 28.24 4.02
C ASP A 647 -5.67 28.43 5.46
N GLN A 648 -5.17 29.44 6.17
CA GLN A 648 -5.57 29.78 7.53
C GLN A 648 -6.70 30.83 7.57
N GLY A 649 -7.55 30.84 6.54
CA GLY A 649 -8.73 31.68 6.42
C GLY A 649 -8.58 32.88 5.48
N SER A 650 -7.43 33.05 4.82
CA SER A 650 -7.21 34.11 3.84
C SER A 650 -8.05 33.93 2.58
N GLY A 651 -8.25 32.68 2.15
CA GLY A 651 -8.82 32.34 0.86
C GLY A 651 -7.88 32.61 -0.33
N THR A 652 -6.56 32.58 -0.14
CA THR A 652 -5.59 33.03 -1.16
C THR A 652 -4.71 31.94 -1.79
N GLY A 653 -4.98 30.65 -1.57
CA GLY A 653 -4.18 29.55 -2.17
C GLY A 653 -3.93 29.63 -3.69
N LEU A 654 -4.88 30.18 -4.49
CA LEU A 654 -4.66 30.42 -5.93
C LEU A 654 -3.58 31.47 -6.21
N ALA A 655 -3.41 32.44 -5.31
CA ALA A 655 -2.39 33.47 -5.41
C ALA A 655 -1.00 32.93 -5.04
N THR A 656 -0.93 31.94 -4.15
CA THR A 656 0.28 31.12 -3.91
C THR A 656 0.58 30.26 -5.12
N ALA A 657 -0.43 29.60 -5.71
CA ALA A 657 -0.25 28.76 -6.90
C ALA A 657 0.30 29.55 -8.11
N ASP A 658 -0.16 30.79 -8.31
CA ASP A 658 0.39 31.72 -9.29
C ASP A 658 1.85 32.12 -8.98
N ALA A 659 2.18 32.38 -7.71
CA ALA A 659 3.55 32.67 -7.30
C ALA A 659 4.49 31.46 -7.48
N ASN A 660 4.03 30.25 -7.17
CA ASN A 660 4.74 28.99 -7.39
C ASN A 660 4.98 28.74 -8.89
N LEU A 661 3.97 28.97 -9.73
CA LEU A 661 4.10 28.91 -11.19
C LEU A 661 5.14 29.92 -11.72
N ALA A 662 5.22 31.12 -11.14
CA ALA A 662 6.28 32.08 -11.46
C ALA A 662 7.68 31.60 -11.01
N GLY A 663 7.79 30.92 -9.87
CA GLY A 663 9.03 30.28 -9.40
C GLY A 663 9.51 29.16 -10.33
N THR A 664 8.61 28.25 -10.74
CA THR A 664 8.89 27.21 -11.75
C THR A 664 9.31 27.83 -13.09
N ARG A 665 8.70 28.95 -13.50
CA ARG A 665 9.06 29.67 -14.74
C ARG A 665 10.48 30.27 -14.68
N GLU A 666 10.93 30.75 -13.52
CA GLU A 666 12.33 31.21 -13.33
C GLU A 666 13.31 30.02 -13.38
N LEU A 667 13.02 28.90 -12.71
CA LEU A 667 13.82 27.67 -12.80
C LEU A 667 14.01 27.21 -14.25
N LEU A 668 12.90 27.07 -15.00
CA LEU A 668 12.94 26.69 -16.41
C LEU A 668 13.68 27.70 -17.28
N THR A 669 13.72 28.98 -16.88
CA THR A 669 14.50 30.02 -17.57
C THR A 669 16.00 29.81 -17.36
N VAL A 670 16.46 29.51 -16.14
CA VAL A 670 17.90 29.25 -15.89
C VAL A 670 18.35 27.87 -16.41
N LEU A 671 17.47 26.87 -16.46
CA LEU A 671 17.76 25.52 -16.97
C LEU A 671 17.63 25.40 -18.49
N ARG A 672 16.95 26.35 -19.17
CA ARG A 672 16.72 26.34 -20.63
C ARG A 672 17.96 26.02 -21.49
N PRO A 673 19.17 26.52 -21.21
CA PRO A 673 20.36 26.20 -22.00
C PRO A 673 20.72 24.72 -21.99
N LEU A 674 20.51 24.01 -20.86
CA LEU A 674 20.81 22.59 -20.71
C LEU A 674 19.69 21.71 -21.26
N LEU A 675 18.43 22.15 -21.16
CA LEU A 675 17.27 21.46 -21.72
C LEU A 675 17.18 21.54 -23.25
N THR A 676 17.58 22.67 -23.85
CA THR A 676 17.45 22.90 -25.30
C THR A 676 18.22 21.87 -26.14
N SER A 677 19.39 21.40 -25.66
CA SER A 677 20.19 20.39 -26.35
C SER A 677 19.73 18.94 -26.08
N ARG A 678 18.95 18.70 -25.03
CA ARG A 678 18.54 17.37 -24.56
C ARG A 678 17.10 17.02 -24.95
N ALA A 679 16.18 17.98 -24.81
CA ALA A 679 14.76 17.81 -25.09
C ALA A 679 14.18 19.03 -25.83
N PRO A 680 14.59 19.28 -27.09
CA PRO A 680 14.18 20.46 -27.87
C PRO A 680 12.67 20.54 -28.18
N ARG A 681 11.91 19.47 -27.94
CA ARG A 681 10.43 19.45 -28.07
C ARG A 681 9.69 19.65 -26.74
N LEU A 682 10.36 19.55 -25.60
CA LEU A 682 9.75 19.64 -24.27
C LEU A 682 9.39 21.09 -23.91
N LEU A 683 10.36 22.00 -24.09
CA LEU A 683 10.21 23.41 -23.73
C LEU A 683 9.00 24.10 -24.41
N PRO A 684 8.70 23.91 -25.71
CA PRO A 684 7.50 24.50 -26.33
C PRO A 684 6.17 23.99 -25.75
N THR A 685 6.09 22.73 -25.30
CA THR A 685 4.90 22.18 -24.64
C THR A 685 4.76 22.77 -23.24
N VAL A 686 5.82 22.70 -22.44
CA VAL A 686 5.88 23.26 -21.08
C VAL A 686 5.57 24.76 -21.08
N ASP A 687 6.11 25.54 -22.02
CA ASP A 687 5.81 26.97 -22.18
C ASP A 687 4.32 27.22 -22.49
N ALA A 688 3.68 26.34 -23.28
CA ALA A 688 2.26 26.44 -23.63
C ALA A 688 1.35 26.08 -22.45
N ASP A 689 1.66 25.02 -21.69
CA ASP A 689 0.87 24.61 -20.53
C ASP A 689 1.08 25.53 -19.31
N ILE A 690 2.26 26.14 -19.16
CA ILE A 690 2.49 27.27 -18.25
C ILE A 690 1.60 28.46 -18.61
N ALA A 691 1.48 28.80 -19.90
CA ALA A 691 0.62 29.90 -20.35
C ALA A 691 -0.88 29.56 -20.16
N ARG A 692 -1.27 28.29 -20.38
CA ARG A 692 -2.63 27.78 -20.13
C ARG A 692 -3.00 27.83 -18.65
N LEU A 693 -2.12 27.37 -17.75
CA LEU A 693 -2.36 27.42 -16.31
C LEU A 693 -2.40 28.87 -15.80
N GLN A 694 -1.49 29.73 -16.25
CA GLN A 694 -1.53 31.18 -15.96
C GLN A 694 -2.89 31.78 -16.35
N ALA A 695 -3.36 31.56 -17.58
CA ALA A 695 -4.63 32.10 -18.05
C ALA A 695 -5.84 31.58 -17.25
N LEU A 696 -5.77 30.37 -16.69
CA LEU A 696 -6.82 29.83 -15.80
C LEU A 696 -6.78 30.47 -14.40
N LEU A 697 -5.58 30.66 -13.82
CA LEU A 697 -5.40 31.35 -12.54
C LEU A 697 -5.81 32.83 -12.64
N ASP A 698 -5.35 33.53 -13.68
CA ASP A 698 -5.73 34.91 -14.01
C ASP A 698 -7.26 35.06 -14.14
N SER A 699 -7.93 34.06 -14.71
CA SER A 699 -9.40 34.11 -14.88
C SER A 699 -10.16 34.13 -13.55
N GLU A 700 -9.56 33.64 -12.45
CA GLU A 700 -10.09 33.65 -11.09
C GLU A 700 -9.51 34.77 -10.20
N HIS A 701 -8.71 35.66 -10.78
CA HIS A 701 -8.26 36.91 -10.15
C HIS A 701 -9.08 38.10 -10.69
N ARG A 702 -10.13 38.49 -9.96
CA ARG A 702 -11.13 39.49 -10.41
C ARG A 702 -11.15 40.71 -9.50
N ALA A 703 -11.04 41.91 -10.09
CA ALA A 703 -11.04 43.20 -9.37
C ALA A 703 -10.05 43.28 -8.19
N GLY A 704 -8.84 42.73 -8.36
CA GLY A 704 -7.80 42.70 -7.33
C GLY A 704 -8.06 41.71 -6.19
N ARG A 705 -8.92 40.71 -6.40
CA ARG A 705 -9.24 39.66 -5.43
C ARG A 705 -9.22 38.29 -6.09
N TRP A 706 -8.66 37.31 -5.40
CA TRP A 706 -8.65 35.91 -5.83
C TRP A 706 -9.92 35.20 -5.38
N THR A 707 -10.45 34.29 -6.19
CA THR A 707 -11.50 33.37 -5.76
C THR A 707 -10.91 32.36 -4.77
N PRO A 708 -11.44 32.23 -3.54
CA PRO A 708 -10.98 31.20 -2.62
C PRO A 708 -11.22 29.80 -3.19
N VAL A 709 -10.28 28.88 -3.00
CA VAL A 709 -10.33 27.50 -3.54
C VAL A 709 -11.63 26.79 -3.15
N ALA A 710 -12.06 26.91 -1.88
CA ALA A 710 -13.32 26.37 -1.37
C ALA A 710 -14.61 27.03 -1.94
N ARG A 711 -14.48 28.01 -2.85
CA ARG A 711 -15.58 28.72 -3.54
C ARG A 711 -15.47 28.67 -5.07
N LEU A 712 -14.48 27.96 -5.62
CA LEU A 712 -14.39 27.73 -7.07
C LEU A 712 -15.62 26.96 -7.58
N ASP A 713 -16.05 27.28 -8.81
CA ASP A 713 -16.94 26.35 -9.52
C ASP A 713 -16.21 25.02 -9.77
N ARG A 714 -16.95 23.91 -9.78
CA ARG A 714 -16.40 22.58 -10.02
C ARG A 714 -15.74 22.45 -11.39
N THR A 715 -16.24 23.16 -12.40
CA THR A 715 -15.62 23.21 -13.74
C THR A 715 -14.34 24.04 -13.74
N ALA A 716 -14.30 25.14 -12.99
CA ALA A 716 -13.10 25.97 -12.84
C ALA A 716 -12.00 25.19 -12.11
N LYS A 717 -12.31 24.59 -10.96
CA LYS A 717 -11.36 23.74 -10.22
C LYS A 717 -10.87 22.57 -11.06
N ALA A 718 -11.76 21.79 -11.70
CA ALA A 718 -11.33 20.68 -12.55
C ALA A 718 -10.43 21.09 -13.73
N ARG A 719 -10.60 22.32 -14.27
CA ARG A 719 -9.71 22.86 -15.30
C ARG A 719 -8.34 23.28 -14.75
N ILE A 720 -8.28 23.90 -13.58
CA ILE A 720 -7.03 24.30 -12.92
C ILE A 720 -6.25 23.06 -12.48
N ASP A 721 -6.90 22.14 -11.76
CA ASP A 721 -6.31 20.87 -11.31
C ASP A 721 -5.77 20.06 -12.52
N GLY A 722 -6.58 19.92 -13.59
CA GLY A 722 -6.20 19.19 -14.79
C GLY A 722 -5.19 19.90 -15.71
N ALA A 723 -5.04 21.23 -15.61
CA ALA A 723 -3.95 21.94 -16.28
C ALA A 723 -2.64 21.83 -15.48
N THR A 724 -2.72 21.85 -14.15
CA THR A 724 -1.57 21.63 -13.25
C THR A 724 -1.06 20.20 -13.39
N GLY A 725 -1.95 19.20 -13.43
CA GLY A 725 -1.59 17.81 -13.67
C GLY A 725 -0.94 17.56 -15.04
N GLN A 726 -1.45 18.17 -16.12
CA GLN A 726 -0.80 18.10 -17.44
C GLN A 726 0.59 18.74 -17.41
N LEU A 727 0.71 19.93 -16.83
CA LEU A 727 2.00 20.61 -16.72
C LEU A 727 3.00 19.82 -15.86
N LEU A 728 2.55 19.10 -14.83
CA LEU A 728 3.39 18.19 -14.04
C LEU A 728 3.89 17.00 -14.86
N GLU A 729 3.03 16.38 -15.66
CA GLU A 729 3.40 15.31 -16.59
C GLU A 729 4.49 15.79 -17.57
N ASP A 730 4.28 16.96 -18.21
CA ASP A 730 5.26 17.57 -19.13
C ASP A 730 6.54 18.09 -18.42
N LEU A 731 6.52 18.25 -17.09
CA LEU A 731 7.71 18.59 -16.29
C LEU A 731 8.42 17.35 -15.73
N SER A 732 7.76 16.20 -15.67
CA SER A 732 8.32 14.96 -15.10
C SER A 732 9.65 14.49 -15.70
N PRO A 733 10.02 14.78 -16.99
CA PRO A 733 11.34 14.41 -17.50
C PRO A 733 12.47 15.36 -17.11
N VAL A 734 12.17 16.54 -16.55
CA VAL A 734 13.19 17.58 -16.26
C VAL A 734 14.23 17.15 -15.22
N PRO A 735 13.89 16.45 -14.12
CA PRO A 735 14.85 15.83 -13.22
C PRO A 735 15.80 14.87 -13.95
N ASP A 736 15.29 13.79 -14.55
CA ASP A 736 16.07 12.73 -15.22
C ASP A 736 17.00 13.27 -16.32
N LEU A 737 16.51 14.23 -17.11
CA LEU A 737 17.28 14.87 -18.20
C LEU A 737 18.45 15.72 -17.70
N LEU A 738 18.44 16.16 -16.44
CA LEU A 738 19.42 17.08 -15.87
C LEU A 738 20.14 16.53 -14.63
N GLU A 739 19.84 15.30 -14.24
CA GLU A 739 20.48 14.55 -13.17
C GLU A 739 22.01 14.44 -13.37
N ILE A 740 22.73 14.66 -12.27
CA ILE A 740 24.18 14.66 -12.22
C ILE A 740 24.69 13.22 -12.25
N ARG A 741 25.20 12.78 -13.39
CA ARG A 741 25.70 11.41 -13.58
C ARG A 741 27.22 11.36 -13.56
N LYS A 742 27.80 10.38 -12.86
CA LYS A 742 29.26 10.15 -12.83
C LYS A 742 29.83 9.63 -14.16
N SER A 743 28.98 9.46 -15.17
CA SER A 743 29.36 9.20 -16.57
C SER A 743 29.90 10.43 -17.32
N ALA A 744 29.65 11.65 -16.81
CA ALA A 744 30.19 12.91 -17.35
C ALA A 744 31.73 13.01 -17.33
#